data_AF-A0A078A6K5-F1
#
_entry.id   AF-A0A078A6K5-F1
#
_cell.length_a   1.000
_cell.length_b   1.000
_cell.length_c   1.000
_cell.angle_alpha   90.00
_cell.angle_beta   90.00
_cell.angle_gamma   90.00
#
_symmetry.space_group_name_H-M   'P 1'
#
loop_
_entity.id
_entity.type
_entity.pdbx_description
1 polymer ?
#
loop_
_entity_poly.entity_id
_entity_poly.type
_entity_poly.pdbx_seq_one_letter_code
_entity_poly.pdbx_strand_id
1 'polypeptide(L)'
;MDKNENIFIIETCENCRQHNWNTRHDENKYKNYALEMSAKIQEFIPNAQVQINEIPKNWVDYEIYCQLVPNSDPANPFFKILPRIGAFEVSFKGVLIFSKMLSGMWPHFDAVAGRCQKLFEDFQSGQDIQKFQTNGQEAKRVDMKKTKRFESPSKSPDMTMSSSIKPQNQSPKASLVIQETKAPAEEKPVIKDPKPAPQEQKPPAKEEKKEAPKHDAPADVLCSNKLKTPEDLTGFPTFPAGTKSSLSRHLSRDIWNKYHNEKDSYGFSFKQAIFSGCQNVDSGIGVYAGSEDSYVKFADFFDLIVEDYHKHKKVDKHVSDMTTTKLIAPPFPKADAKMIKSTRIRVGRNLQGFPLGPGITNEQRKQIETNVVKALETFEGDLAGKYYPLNNLSEADRKKLIEDHFLFKEGDRFLEAVGLNRDWPNGRGIFHNNEKTFLVWVNEEDQLRIISMQNGADLKTVFDRLCRACAHIEKVAKFSHNEHLGYITSCPTNLGTALRASVHIHLPVLGKQKDAFQAIADKYYVQIRGAHGEHTETDDHIYDISNKRRLGRSEAQLVQDMYDGVKAMIDKEKELSRAVGPKEMEVGTHLKKAKEIIAYPRFPAGTKSLLMKNLTPEIFEKYRDKVDKHGFSFLQAIFSGCQNTDSGVGVYAGSHDSYYAFSEFMDKIVESYHGVKQHVKEIKMDSSALNAPPFPEEDASMIVSTRIRVGRNLADYPLGPGITNEQRKMIEKRVSESLATFEGDLAGTYYPLNNLSEADRKKLIDDHFLFKEGDRFLEAVGLNRDWPNGRGIFHNNDKSFLVWVNEEDQLRIISMQNGADIKEVFDRLCRACAHIEKVIKFAFDEKFGYITSCPTNLGTALRASVHIKLPKLGVNKEKFQEIADQFYVQIRGAHGEHTETDDHIYDISNRRRLGRSTVDLVQDMYNGVKAMIEAEKAL
;
A
#
# COMPACT_ATOMS: atom_id res chain seq x y z
N MET A 1 -3.66 -5.49 49.76
CA MET A 1 -3.50 -5.98 48.38
C MET A 1 -4.20 -4.98 47.50
N ASP A 2 -3.42 -4.26 46.70
CA ASP A 2 -3.94 -3.21 45.84
C ASP A 2 -4.82 -3.88 44.78
N LYS A 3 -6.03 -3.35 44.52
CA LYS A 3 -7.02 -4.03 43.65
C LYS A 3 -6.52 -4.24 42.21
N ASN A 4 -5.40 -3.62 41.84
CA ASN A 4 -4.79 -3.64 40.51
C ASN A 4 -3.62 -4.63 40.35
N GLU A 5 -3.32 -5.50 41.32
CA GLU A 5 -2.14 -6.38 41.24
C GLU A 5 -2.31 -7.60 40.31
N ASN A 6 -3.54 -8.00 39.99
CA ASN A 6 -3.84 -9.23 39.24
C ASN A 6 -4.49 -8.97 37.87
N ILE A 7 -4.15 -7.85 37.23
CA ILE A 7 -4.79 -7.43 35.98
C ILE A 7 -3.96 -7.88 34.76
N PHE A 8 -4.56 -8.69 33.88
CA PHE A 8 -4.04 -8.98 32.54
C PHE A 8 -4.71 -8.05 31.53
N ILE A 9 -3.95 -7.63 30.53
CA ILE A 9 -4.45 -6.78 29.44
C ILE A 9 -4.51 -7.60 28.16
N ILE A 10 -5.64 -7.52 27.47
CA ILE A 10 -5.79 -8.00 26.09
C ILE A 10 -5.99 -6.77 25.19
N GLU A 11 -4.97 -6.42 24.41
CA GLU A 11 -5.14 -5.45 23.31
C GLU A 11 -5.68 -6.21 22.11
N THR A 12 -6.85 -5.83 21.63
CA THR A 12 -7.50 -6.44 20.48
C THR A 12 -7.98 -5.38 19.50
N CYS A 13 -7.73 -5.59 18.22
CA CYS A 13 -8.16 -4.70 17.15
C CYS A 13 -9.69 -4.41 17.19
N GLU A 14 -10.07 -3.13 17.10
CA GLU A 14 -11.47 -2.64 17.06
C GLU A 14 -11.73 -1.81 15.80
N ASN A 15 -13.01 -1.60 15.44
CA ASN A 15 -13.40 -0.83 14.24
C ASN A 15 -12.74 -1.32 12.95
N CYS A 16 -12.62 -2.66 12.80
CA CYS A 16 -11.86 -3.29 11.71
C CYS A 16 -12.38 -2.90 10.32
N ARG A 17 -13.66 -2.52 10.23
CA ARG A 17 -14.29 -2.02 9.00
C ARG A 17 -13.65 -0.73 8.46
N GLN A 18 -13.07 0.11 9.33
CA GLN A 18 -12.49 1.40 8.94
C GLN A 18 -11.06 1.30 8.38
N HIS A 19 -10.37 0.19 8.62
CA HIS A 19 -8.97 0.00 8.20
C HIS A 19 -8.75 -1.31 7.42
N ASN A 20 -9.77 -1.75 6.68
CA ASN A 20 -9.84 -3.04 5.98
C ASN A 20 -8.93 -3.15 4.72
N TRP A 21 -7.84 -2.38 4.65
CA TRP A 21 -7.07 -2.17 3.42
C TRP A 21 -5.91 -3.14 3.23
N ASN A 22 -5.64 -4.09 4.14
CA ASN A 22 -4.55 -5.06 3.91
C ASN A 22 -4.59 -6.43 4.63
N THR A 23 -5.64 -6.75 5.39
CA THR A 23 -5.77 -8.07 6.06
C THR A 23 -7.26 -8.35 6.30
N ARG A 24 -7.70 -9.61 6.11
CA ARG A 24 -9.09 -10.08 6.34
C ARG A 24 -9.50 -9.98 7.82
N HIS A 25 -9.62 -8.77 8.38
CA HIS A 25 -9.91 -8.54 9.79
C HIS A 25 -11.41 -8.66 10.05
N ASP A 26 -11.80 -9.77 10.67
CA ASP A 26 -13.15 -9.98 11.21
C ASP A 26 -13.20 -9.50 12.67
N GLU A 27 -13.84 -8.36 12.90
CA GLU A 27 -13.98 -7.78 14.25
C GLU A 27 -14.66 -8.73 15.24
N ASN A 28 -15.62 -9.55 14.78
CA ASN A 28 -16.28 -10.54 15.63
C ASN A 28 -15.31 -11.64 16.05
N LYS A 29 -14.38 -12.04 15.16
CA LYS A 29 -13.33 -13.00 15.50
C LYS A 29 -12.41 -12.45 16.59
N TYR A 30 -11.96 -11.21 16.47
CA TYR A 30 -11.12 -10.56 17.49
C TYR A 30 -11.82 -10.49 18.85
N LYS A 31 -13.09 -10.05 18.88
CA LYS A 31 -13.91 -10.02 20.10
C LYS A 31 -14.09 -11.40 20.71
N ASN A 32 -14.44 -12.41 19.91
CA ASN A 32 -14.66 -13.77 20.39
C ASN A 32 -13.36 -14.37 20.96
N TYR A 33 -12.22 -14.19 20.28
CA TYR A 33 -10.93 -14.66 20.79
C TYR A 33 -10.53 -13.95 22.09
N ALA A 34 -10.83 -12.66 22.24
CA ALA A 34 -10.53 -11.93 23.46
C ALA A 34 -11.36 -12.44 24.64
N LEU A 35 -12.65 -12.73 24.42
CA LEU A 35 -13.54 -13.33 25.42
C LEU A 35 -13.10 -14.75 25.79
N GLU A 36 -12.79 -15.59 24.81
CA GLU A 36 -12.30 -16.96 25.04
C GLU A 36 -10.94 -16.96 25.78
N MET A 37 -10.01 -16.09 25.39
CA MET A 37 -8.73 -15.94 26.07
C MET A 37 -8.90 -15.43 27.49
N SER A 38 -9.78 -14.45 27.71
CA SER A 38 -10.11 -13.94 29.04
C SER A 38 -10.62 -15.06 29.94
N ALA A 39 -11.61 -15.83 29.47
CA ALA A 39 -12.14 -16.97 30.21
C ALA A 39 -11.06 -18.01 30.51
N LYS A 40 -10.14 -18.26 29.56
CA LYS A 40 -9.06 -19.23 29.76
C LYS A 40 -8.00 -18.77 30.75
N ILE A 41 -7.63 -17.50 30.75
CA ILE A 41 -6.73 -16.92 31.76
C ILE A 41 -7.37 -17.05 33.15
N GLN A 42 -8.67 -16.78 33.27
CA GLN A 42 -9.41 -16.90 34.52
C GLN A 42 -9.58 -18.35 34.98
N GLU A 43 -9.68 -19.32 34.05
CA GLU A 43 -9.68 -20.75 34.38
C GLU A 43 -8.35 -21.18 35.03
N PHE A 44 -7.22 -20.69 34.51
CA PHE A 44 -5.88 -21.01 35.01
C PHE A 44 -5.49 -20.17 36.25
N ILE A 45 -6.05 -18.97 36.37
CA ILE A 45 -5.79 -18.01 37.44
C ILE A 45 -7.14 -17.46 37.94
N PRO A 46 -7.83 -18.16 38.86
CA PRO A 46 -9.20 -17.81 39.28
C PRO A 46 -9.38 -16.38 39.82
N ASN A 47 -8.32 -15.76 40.34
CA ASN A 47 -8.34 -14.40 40.88
C ASN A 47 -7.83 -13.32 39.89
N ALA A 48 -7.59 -13.68 38.63
CA ALA A 48 -7.16 -12.74 37.60
C ALA A 48 -8.32 -11.88 37.10
N GLN A 49 -8.06 -10.58 36.96
CA GLN A 49 -8.91 -9.68 36.20
C GLN A 49 -8.34 -9.54 34.80
N VAL A 50 -9.19 -9.48 33.78
CA VAL A 50 -8.76 -9.28 32.39
C VAL A 50 -9.44 -8.03 31.85
N GLN A 51 -8.65 -7.07 31.40
CA GLN A 51 -9.13 -5.86 30.76
C GLN A 51 -8.87 -5.94 29.26
N ILE A 52 -9.90 -5.63 28.48
CA ILE A 52 -9.83 -5.66 27.01
C ILE A 52 -9.77 -4.21 26.53
N ASN A 53 -8.68 -3.83 25.86
CA ASN A 53 -8.44 -2.47 25.38
C ASN A 53 -8.53 -1.38 26.47
N GLU A 54 -8.30 -1.72 27.73
CA GLU A 54 -8.21 -0.79 28.84
C GLU A 54 -7.00 -1.14 29.71
N ILE A 55 -6.30 -0.13 30.23
CA ILE A 55 -5.15 -0.34 31.14
C ILE A 55 -5.27 0.50 32.41
N PRO A 56 -4.75 0.04 33.56
CA PRO A 56 -4.70 0.85 34.77
C PRO A 56 -3.91 2.15 34.56
N LYS A 57 -4.39 3.29 35.07
CA LYS A 57 -3.71 4.59 34.92
C LYS A 57 -2.29 4.60 35.48
N ASN A 58 -2.01 3.83 36.52
CA ASN A 58 -0.68 3.68 37.11
C ASN A 58 0.25 2.75 36.30
N TRP A 59 -0.20 2.21 35.16
CA TRP A 59 0.59 1.38 34.24
C TRP A 59 0.96 2.14 32.96
N VAL A 60 0.72 3.46 32.92
CA VAL A 60 0.97 4.34 31.77
C VAL A 60 2.43 4.38 31.33
N ASP A 61 3.37 4.20 32.26
CA ASP A 61 4.81 4.29 31.99
C ASP A 61 5.39 3.03 31.32
N TYR A 62 4.60 1.96 31.17
CA TYR A 62 5.06 0.76 30.45
C TYR A 62 4.99 0.98 28.93
N GLU A 63 6.16 0.96 28.28
CA GLU A 63 6.33 1.26 26.85
C GLU A 63 5.57 0.34 25.87
N ILE A 64 5.11 -0.84 26.33
CA ILE A 64 4.39 -1.80 25.47
C ILE A 64 2.98 -1.32 25.08
N TYR A 65 2.41 -0.39 25.85
CA TYR A 65 1.08 0.16 25.59
C TYR A 65 1.19 1.42 24.76
N CYS A 66 0.36 1.55 23.72
CA CYS A 66 0.42 2.69 22.81
C CYS A 66 -0.97 3.29 22.58
N GLN A 67 -1.02 4.59 22.25
CA GLN A 67 -2.24 5.32 21.89
C GLN A 67 -3.33 5.27 22.98
N LEU A 68 -2.96 5.64 24.20
CA LEU A 68 -3.87 5.73 25.34
C LEU A 68 -4.72 6.99 25.26
N VAL A 69 -6.01 6.86 25.54
CA VAL A 69 -6.97 7.95 25.58
C VAL A 69 -7.60 8.01 26.98
N PRO A 70 -7.67 9.22 27.60
CA PRO A 70 -8.44 9.41 28.83
C PRO A 70 -9.88 8.91 28.65
N ASN A 71 -10.40 8.21 29.65
CA ASN A 71 -11.82 7.88 29.66
C ASN A 71 -12.65 9.18 29.80
N SER A 72 -13.86 9.21 29.25
CA SER A 72 -14.76 10.37 29.35
C SER A 72 -15.15 10.68 30.80
N ASP A 73 -15.04 9.70 31.69
CA ASP A 73 -15.12 9.87 33.14
C ASP A 73 -13.70 10.01 33.75
N PRO A 74 -13.33 11.20 34.27
CA PRO A 74 -12.03 11.42 34.92
C PRO A 74 -11.78 10.50 36.13
N ALA A 75 -12.84 10.02 36.79
CA ALA A 75 -12.75 9.13 37.95
C ALA A 75 -12.49 7.66 37.58
N ASN A 76 -12.60 7.28 36.29
CA ASN A 76 -12.31 5.92 35.85
C ASN A 76 -10.82 5.58 36.10
N PRO A 77 -10.50 4.47 36.80
CA PRO A 77 -9.12 4.11 37.09
C PRO A 77 -8.33 3.59 35.88
N PHE A 78 -8.95 3.48 34.70
CA PHE A 78 -8.34 2.98 33.47
C PHE A 78 -8.20 4.04 32.37
N PHE A 79 -7.17 3.88 31.52
CA PHE A 79 -7.08 4.49 30.20
C PHE A 79 -7.65 3.54 29.15
N LYS A 80 -8.32 4.08 28.13
CA LYS A 80 -8.70 3.30 26.94
C LYS A 80 -7.51 3.19 25.99
N ILE A 81 -7.25 2.00 25.48
CA ILE A 81 -6.27 1.77 24.41
C ILE A 81 -6.96 2.00 23.06
N LEU A 82 -6.36 2.78 22.17
CA LEU A 82 -6.66 2.70 20.74
C LEU A 82 -5.82 1.56 20.14
N PRO A 83 -6.40 0.38 19.90
CA PRO A 83 -5.63 -0.80 19.55
C PRO A 83 -4.95 -0.63 18.18
N ARG A 84 -3.74 -1.18 18.06
CA ARG A 84 -3.03 -1.23 16.79
C ARG A 84 -3.79 -2.10 15.79
N ILE A 85 -3.73 -1.71 14.52
CA ILE A 85 -4.39 -2.46 13.45
C ILE A 85 -3.87 -3.90 13.41
N GLY A 86 -4.77 -4.85 13.66
CA GLY A 86 -4.48 -6.28 13.62
C GLY A 86 -3.92 -6.90 14.90
N ALA A 87 -3.75 -6.10 15.96
CA ALA A 87 -3.25 -6.52 17.25
C ALA A 87 -4.16 -7.53 17.94
N PHE A 88 -3.53 -8.56 18.51
CA PHE A 88 -4.10 -9.43 19.52
C PHE A 88 -2.96 -9.78 20.48
N GLU A 89 -2.86 -9.02 21.55
CA GLU A 89 -1.71 -8.98 22.44
C GLU A 89 -2.18 -9.29 23.86
N VAL A 90 -1.44 -10.15 24.58
CA VAL A 90 -1.73 -10.45 25.99
C VAL A 90 -0.54 -10.00 26.81
N SER A 91 -0.75 -9.18 27.84
CA SER A 91 0.32 -8.64 28.68
C SER A 91 -0.03 -8.53 30.15
N PHE A 92 1.00 -8.41 30.98
CA PHE A 92 0.91 -8.21 32.43
C PHE A 92 2.09 -7.35 32.91
N LYS A 93 1.81 -6.23 33.61
CA LYS A 93 2.84 -5.31 34.17
C LYS A 93 4.01 -4.98 33.22
N GLY A 94 3.69 -4.60 31.98
CA GLY A 94 4.69 -4.22 30.99
C GLY A 94 5.37 -5.39 30.27
N VAL A 95 5.10 -6.64 30.66
CA VAL A 95 5.59 -7.83 29.96
C VAL A 95 4.57 -8.27 28.92
N LEU A 96 4.99 -8.32 27.66
CA LEU A 96 4.20 -8.85 26.55
C LEU A 96 4.34 -10.37 26.54
N ILE A 97 3.25 -11.08 26.87
CA ILE A 97 3.23 -12.55 27.04
C ILE A 97 2.99 -13.26 25.70
N PHE A 98 2.10 -12.68 24.88
CA PHE A 98 1.77 -13.16 23.56
C PHE A 98 1.54 -11.99 22.62
N SER A 99 1.98 -12.16 21.37
CA SER A 99 1.78 -11.18 20.32
C SER A 99 1.39 -11.83 19.01
N LYS A 100 0.17 -11.57 18.54
CA LYS A 100 -0.24 -11.95 17.18
C LYS A 100 0.52 -11.16 16.13
N MET A 101 0.89 -9.91 16.41
CA MET A 101 1.68 -9.10 15.47
C MET A 101 3.10 -9.63 15.28
N LEU A 102 3.75 -10.11 16.35
CA LEU A 102 5.09 -10.70 16.25
C LEU A 102 5.05 -12.15 15.72
N SER A 103 4.06 -12.95 16.15
CA SER A 103 3.98 -14.37 15.77
C SER A 103 3.31 -14.63 14.41
N GLY A 104 2.47 -13.71 13.94
CA GLY A 104 1.62 -13.89 12.76
C GLY A 104 0.48 -14.90 12.93
N MET A 105 0.28 -15.46 14.13
CA MET A 105 -0.69 -16.53 14.38
C MET A 105 -1.68 -16.14 15.48
N TRP A 106 -2.84 -16.80 15.49
CA TRP A 106 -3.80 -16.69 16.59
C TRP A 106 -3.29 -17.45 17.82
N PRO A 107 -3.61 -17.01 19.05
CA PRO A 107 -3.11 -17.65 20.25
C PRO A 107 -3.70 -19.05 20.40
N HIS A 108 -2.88 -19.99 20.89
CA HIS A 108 -3.38 -21.25 21.42
C HIS A 108 -3.75 -21.04 22.89
N PHE A 109 -5.05 -21.09 23.21
CA PHE A 109 -5.59 -20.65 24.49
C PHE A 109 -4.89 -21.30 25.71
N ASP A 110 -4.76 -22.63 25.75
CA ASP A 110 -4.09 -23.32 26.88
C ASP A 110 -2.61 -22.93 27.04
N ALA A 111 -1.90 -22.72 25.93
CA ALA A 111 -0.46 -22.44 25.96
C ALA A 111 -0.20 -21.02 26.45
N VAL A 112 -1.01 -20.06 26.01
CA VAL A 112 -0.92 -18.67 26.46
C VAL A 112 -1.41 -18.55 27.90
N ALA A 113 -2.54 -19.15 28.27
CA ALA A 113 -3.04 -19.14 29.65
C ALA A 113 -2.06 -19.82 30.63
N GLY A 114 -1.47 -20.95 30.26
CA GLY A 114 -0.42 -21.60 31.05
C GLY A 114 0.86 -20.77 31.18
N ARG A 115 1.19 -19.95 30.17
CA ARG A 115 2.29 -18.98 30.26
C ARG A 115 1.94 -17.81 31.19
N CYS A 116 0.70 -17.32 31.13
CA CYS A 116 0.18 -16.32 32.07
C CYS A 116 0.23 -16.83 33.52
N GLN A 117 -0.15 -18.09 33.76
CA GLN A 117 -0.11 -18.71 35.09
C GLN A 117 1.30 -18.73 35.66
N LYS A 118 2.28 -19.24 34.88
CA LYS A 118 3.68 -19.29 35.33
C LYS A 118 4.26 -17.89 35.58
N LEU A 119 3.95 -16.93 34.71
CA LEU A 119 4.36 -15.54 34.92
C LEU A 119 3.78 -15.00 36.22
N PHE A 120 2.49 -15.27 36.47
CA PHE A 120 1.81 -14.82 37.67
C PHE A 120 2.34 -15.47 38.94
N GLU A 121 2.64 -16.77 38.92
CA GLU A 121 3.29 -17.49 40.03
C GLU A 121 4.68 -16.91 40.34
N ASP A 122 5.47 -16.62 39.31
CA ASP A 122 6.79 -15.99 39.43
C ASP A 122 6.67 -14.55 39.97
N PHE A 123 5.68 -13.79 39.50
CA PHE A 123 5.37 -12.46 40.04
C PHE A 123 5.02 -12.53 41.54
N GLN A 124 4.15 -13.47 41.94
CA GLN A 124 3.74 -13.64 43.34
C GLN A 124 4.88 -14.09 44.24
N SER A 125 5.85 -14.83 43.70
CA SER A 125 7.04 -15.29 44.41
C SER A 125 8.24 -14.34 44.30
N GLY A 126 8.06 -13.15 43.70
CA GLY A 126 9.10 -12.12 43.60
C GLY A 126 10.23 -12.44 42.61
N GLN A 127 10.00 -13.39 41.70
CA GLN A 127 10.96 -13.75 40.67
C GLN A 127 10.88 -12.82 39.45
N ASP A 128 11.95 -12.79 38.65
CA ASP A 128 11.99 -12.00 37.42
C ASP A 128 10.98 -12.52 36.38
N ILE A 129 10.01 -11.65 36.06
CA ILE A 129 8.97 -11.91 35.07
C ILE A 129 9.35 -11.47 33.65
N GLN A 130 10.45 -10.72 33.46
CA GLN A 130 10.87 -10.26 32.13
C GLN A 130 11.26 -11.40 31.21
N LYS A 131 11.66 -12.56 31.77
CA LYS A 131 11.90 -13.80 31.00
C LYS A 131 10.68 -14.29 30.20
N PHE A 132 9.47 -13.83 30.53
CA PHE A 132 8.25 -14.18 29.80
C PHE A 132 7.94 -13.23 28.63
N GLN A 133 8.75 -12.22 28.38
CA GLN A 133 8.62 -11.36 27.20
C GLN A 133 8.69 -12.19 25.91
N THR A 134 7.65 -12.15 25.09
CA THR A 134 7.62 -12.85 23.80
C THR A 134 8.41 -12.11 22.74
N ASN A 135 9.04 -12.87 21.84
CA ASN A 135 9.63 -12.39 20.59
C ASN A 135 8.87 -12.91 19.35
N GLY A 136 7.69 -13.53 19.55
CA GLY A 136 6.85 -14.11 18.50
C GLY A 136 7.28 -15.50 18.01
N GLN A 137 8.44 -16.04 18.44
CA GLN A 137 8.93 -17.34 17.96
C GLN A 137 8.34 -18.55 18.70
N GLU A 138 7.78 -18.37 19.90
CA GLU A 138 7.30 -19.50 20.71
C GLU A 138 6.06 -20.19 20.10
N ALA A 139 5.28 -19.45 19.31
CA ALA A 139 4.14 -20.01 18.59
C ALA A 139 4.55 -20.95 17.43
N LYS A 140 5.80 -20.86 16.93
CA LYS A 140 6.31 -21.71 15.83
C LYS A 140 6.81 -23.08 16.28
N ARG A 141 6.91 -23.33 17.59
CA ARG A 141 7.34 -24.61 18.19
C ARG A 141 6.20 -25.23 19.00
N VAL A 142 5.17 -25.70 18.31
CA VAL A 142 4.30 -26.76 18.85
C VAL A 142 4.47 -27.98 17.95
N ASP A 143 5.44 -28.80 18.33
CA ASP A 143 5.75 -30.07 17.71
C ASP A 143 4.59 -31.05 17.99
N MET A 144 4.06 -31.69 16.95
CA MET A 144 2.92 -32.64 16.96
C MET A 144 3.22 -33.98 17.69
N LYS A 145 4.11 -33.98 18.68
CA LYS A 145 4.54 -35.19 19.39
C LYS A 145 4.64 -34.95 20.90
N LYS A 146 3.49 -35.03 21.56
CA LYS A 146 3.25 -35.57 22.93
C LYS A 146 2.04 -34.88 23.56
N THR A 147 0.85 -35.37 23.26
CA THR A 147 -0.28 -35.30 24.19
C THR A 147 -0.63 -36.72 24.61
N LYS A 148 -0.20 -37.08 25.82
CA LYS A 148 -0.70 -38.25 26.54
C LYS A 148 -2.19 -38.01 26.78
N ARG A 149 -3.03 -38.95 26.32
CA ARG A 149 -4.41 -39.11 26.80
C ARG A 149 -4.39 -39.19 28.32
N PHE A 150 -5.04 -38.25 28.99
CA PHE A 150 -5.61 -38.49 30.31
C PHE A 150 -7.05 -38.93 30.10
N GLU A 151 -7.34 -40.16 30.50
CA GLU A 151 -8.67 -40.78 30.45
C GLU A 151 -9.59 -40.18 31.51
N SER A 152 -10.83 -39.93 31.13
CA SER A 152 -11.96 -39.61 31.99
C SER A 152 -12.38 -40.86 32.79
N PRO A 153 -12.87 -40.73 34.04
CA PRO A 153 -13.40 -41.88 34.76
C PRO A 153 -14.74 -42.34 34.19
N SER A 154 -14.83 -43.66 34.03
CA SER A 154 -15.93 -44.49 33.55
C SER A 154 -17.28 -44.31 34.25
N LYS A 155 -18.37 -44.53 33.49
CA LYS A 155 -19.38 -45.56 33.77
C LYS A 155 -20.00 -46.08 32.46
N SER A 156 -19.77 -47.37 32.23
CA SER A 156 -20.31 -48.33 31.24
C SER A 156 -21.73 -48.82 31.65
N PRO A 157 -22.42 -49.77 30.97
CA PRO A 157 -22.01 -50.72 29.90
C PRO A 157 -23.01 -50.72 28.68
N ASP A 158 -22.86 -51.47 27.57
CA ASP A 158 -22.54 -52.89 27.45
C ASP A 158 -22.40 -53.36 25.98
N MET A 159 -21.80 -54.55 25.81
CA MET A 159 -21.80 -55.49 24.66
C MET A 159 -20.92 -55.19 23.42
N THR A 160 -19.69 -55.76 23.33
CA THR A 160 -19.30 -57.07 22.70
C THR A 160 -19.39 -57.06 21.15
N MET A 161 -18.46 -57.51 20.30
CA MET A 161 -17.20 -58.29 20.33
C MET A 161 -16.34 -57.87 19.10
N SER A 162 -15.00 -57.84 19.18
CA SER A 162 -14.02 -58.77 18.55
C SER A 162 -14.28 -59.09 17.04
N SER A 163 -13.34 -59.15 16.09
CA SER A 163 -11.89 -59.42 16.06
C SER A 163 -11.43 -59.21 14.60
N SER A 164 -10.27 -58.60 14.34
CA SER A 164 -9.00 -59.22 13.91
C SER A 164 -8.94 -59.81 12.48
N ILE A 165 -7.76 -59.61 11.86
CA ILE A 165 -7.10 -60.40 10.79
C ILE A 165 -7.17 -59.84 9.34
N LYS A 166 -6.04 -59.30 8.87
CA LYS A 166 -5.48 -59.54 7.51
C LYS A 166 -4.51 -60.75 7.64
N PRO A 167 -4.08 -61.51 6.60
CA PRO A 167 -3.92 -61.11 5.18
C PRO A 167 -4.09 -62.24 4.10
N GLN A 168 -3.89 -61.84 2.83
CA GLN A 168 -3.23 -62.59 1.73
C GLN A 168 -3.94 -63.72 0.93
N ASN A 169 -4.04 -63.42 -0.38
CA ASN A 169 -3.62 -64.21 -1.56
C ASN A 169 -4.54 -65.27 -2.22
N GLN A 170 -4.39 -65.29 -3.56
CA GLN A 170 -4.67 -66.35 -4.55
C GLN A 170 -6.00 -66.34 -5.33
N SER A 171 -5.82 -66.25 -6.65
CA SER A 171 -6.74 -66.53 -7.75
C SER A 171 -7.11 -68.01 -7.84
N PRO A 172 -8.16 -68.36 -8.63
CA PRO A 172 -7.87 -69.17 -9.82
C PRO A 172 -8.67 -68.78 -11.09
N LYS A 173 -8.07 -69.10 -12.23
CA LYS A 173 -8.65 -69.13 -13.59
C LYS A 173 -9.44 -70.42 -13.83
N ALA A 174 -10.45 -70.36 -14.71
CA ALA A 174 -10.67 -71.19 -15.92
C ALA A 174 -12.16 -71.14 -16.34
N SER A 175 -12.63 -71.31 -17.59
CA SER A 175 -12.16 -71.29 -18.99
C SER A 175 -13.36 -71.76 -19.87
N LEU A 176 -13.27 -71.55 -21.19
CA LEU A 176 -13.96 -72.23 -22.34
C LEU A 176 -15.02 -71.40 -23.10
N VAL A 177 -15.12 -71.33 -24.44
CA VAL A 177 -14.24 -71.56 -25.63
C VAL A 177 -15.09 -71.21 -26.90
N ILE A 178 -14.54 -70.39 -27.83
CA ILE A 178 -14.52 -70.39 -29.33
C ILE A 178 -15.86 -70.64 -30.12
N GLN A 179 -16.33 -69.84 -31.11
CA GLN A 179 -15.86 -69.80 -32.52
C GLN A 179 -16.45 -68.68 -33.41
N GLU A 180 -15.68 -68.41 -34.47
CA GLU A 180 -15.70 -67.37 -35.52
C GLU A 180 -16.87 -67.43 -36.52
N THR A 181 -17.11 -66.34 -37.27
CA THR A 181 -17.05 -66.30 -38.76
C THR A 181 -17.33 -64.90 -39.34
N LYS A 182 -16.86 -64.68 -40.58
CA LYS A 182 -16.70 -63.44 -41.36
C LYS A 182 -17.97 -62.95 -42.11
N ALA A 183 -17.88 -61.71 -42.59
CA ALA A 183 -18.80 -60.87 -43.40
C ALA A 183 -19.41 -61.51 -44.68
N PRO A 184 -20.39 -60.85 -45.33
CA PRO A 184 -20.04 -59.95 -46.45
C PRO A 184 -20.96 -58.70 -46.72
N ALA A 185 -20.30 -57.68 -47.30
CA ALA A 185 -20.59 -56.83 -48.49
C ALA A 185 -21.91 -56.04 -48.74
N GLU A 186 -21.68 -54.96 -49.50
CA GLU A 186 -22.47 -53.81 -49.98
C GLU A 186 -23.63 -54.12 -50.95
N GLU A 187 -24.60 -53.19 -51.08
CA GLU A 187 -25.05 -52.68 -52.40
C GLU A 187 -25.90 -51.38 -52.33
N LYS A 188 -25.79 -50.58 -53.39
CA LYS A 188 -26.29 -49.19 -53.61
C LYS A 188 -27.76 -49.15 -54.13
N PRO A 189 -28.47 -48.00 -54.09
CA PRO A 189 -29.63 -47.78 -54.96
C PRO A 189 -29.32 -46.89 -56.18
N VAL A 190 -29.97 -47.24 -57.30
CA VAL A 190 -29.92 -46.62 -58.64
C VAL A 190 -31.19 -45.76 -58.87
N ILE A 191 -31.03 -44.67 -59.62
CA ILE A 191 -32.06 -43.71 -60.07
C ILE A 191 -32.49 -44.03 -61.51
N LYS A 192 -33.80 -43.88 -61.86
CA LYS A 192 -34.36 -43.08 -63.00
C LYS A 192 -35.84 -43.38 -63.33
N ASP A 193 -36.68 -42.33 -63.20
CA ASP A 193 -37.76 -41.73 -64.05
C ASP A 193 -38.25 -42.45 -65.34
N PRO A 194 -39.48 -42.18 -65.92
CA PRO A 194 -40.06 -40.82 -66.13
C PRO A 194 -41.61 -40.61 -66.20
N LYS A 195 -41.96 -39.31 -66.23
CA LYS A 195 -43.19 -38.57 -66.68
C LYS A 195 -44.16 -39.24 -67.68
N PRO A 196 -45.42 -38.73 -67.75
CA PRO A 196 -45.79 -37.83 -68.86
C PRO A 196 -46.67 -36.61 -68.48
N ALA A 197 -46.74 -35.64 -69.40
CA ALA A 197 -47.68 -34.50 -69.50
C ALA A 197 -48.31 -34.54 -70.92
N PRO A 198 -49.11 -33.57 -71.43
CA PRO A 198 -50.10 -32.61 -70.89
C PRO A 198 -51.47 -32.66 -71.65
N GLN A 199 -52.52 -31.92 -71.20
CA GLN A 199 -53.60 -31.30 -72.05
C GLN A 199 -54.61 -30.55 -71.15
N GLU A 200 -54.62 -29.21 -71.15
CA GLU A 200 -55.54 -28.30 -71.87
C GLU A 200 -56.98 -28.21 -71.32
N GLN A 201 -57.32 -27.05 -70.70
CA GLN A 201 -58.43 -26.15 -71.11
C GLN A 201 -58.55 -24.93 -70.17
N LYS A 202 -58.56 -23.72 -70.77
CA LYS A 202 -59.14 -22.45 -70.26
C LYS A 202 -60.57 -22.33 -70.85
N PRO A 203 -61.40 -21.33 -70.48
CA PRO A 203 -61.77 -20.74 -69.19
C PRO A 203 -63.33 -20.81 -69.01
N PRO A 204 -63.95 -20.31 -67.92
CA PRO A 204 -64.44 -18.92 -67.98
C PRO A 204 -64.39 -18.17 -66.64
N ALA A 205 -64.64 -16.87 -66.75
CA ALA A 205 -64.65 -15.90 -65.68
C ALA A 205 -66.01 -15.83 -64.96
N LYS A 206 -65.93 -15.36 -63.71
CA LYS A 206 -66.95 -14.72 -62.86
C LYS A 206 -68.14 -15.55 -62.42
N GLU A 207 -68.17 -15.89 -61.13
CA GLU A 207 -69.27 -15.47 -60.25
C GLU A 207 -68.88 -15.57 -58.76
N GLU A 208 -69.12 -14.44 -58.09
CA GLU A 208 -69.54 -14.24 -56.70
C GLU A 208 -68.91 -15.02 -55.53
N LYS A 209 -68.30 -14.20 -54.64
CA LYS A 209 -67.90 -14.53 -53.28
C LYS A 209 -69.05 -15.21 -52.51
N LYS A 210 -68.84 -16.45 -52.09
CA LYS A 210 -69.45 -16.98 -50.86
C LYS A 210 -68.40 -16.94 -49.76
N GLU A 211 -68.69 -16.15 -48.73
CA GLU A 211 -67.93 -16.09 -47.48
C GLU A 211 -67.83 -17.48 -46.85
N ALA A 212 -66.61 -17.91 -46.57
CA ALA A 212 -66.30 -18.97 -45.61
C ALA A 212 -66.26 -18.34 -44.20
N PRO A 213 -66.59 -19.11 -43.14
CA PRO A 213 -66.94 -18.54 -41.84
C PRO A 213 -65.75 -17.81 -41.19
N LYS A 214 -66.03 -16.63 -40.62
CA LYS A 214 -65.11 -15.87 -39.76
C LYS A 214 -64.76 -16.72 -38.52
N HIS A 215 -63.54 -17.23 -38.47
CA HIS A 215 -62.89 -17.51 -37.20
C HIS A 215 -62.35 -16.18 -36.67
N ASP A 216 -62.85 -15.72 -35.53
CA ASP A 216 -62.32 -14.55 -34.83
C ASP A 216 -60.81 -14.74 -34.58
N ALA A 217 -59.98 -13.83 -35.10
CA ALA A 217 -58.57 -13.80 -34.77
C ALA A 217 -58.42 -13.56 -33.25
N PRO A 218 -57.56 -14.32 -32.53
CA PRO A 218 -57.39 -14.12 -31.09
C PRO A 218 -56.94 -12.69 -30.81
N ALA A 219 -57.55 -12.08 -29.79
CA ALA A 219 -57.25 -10.72 -29.37
C ALA A 219 -55.76 -10.55 -29.03
N ASP A 220 -55.21 -9.37 -29.30
CA ASP A 220 -53.86 -9.00 -28.89
C ASP A 220 -53.67 -9.18 -27.37
N VAL A 221 -52.46 -9.57 -26.96
CA VAL A 221 -52.13 -9.84 -25.56
C VAL A 221 -51.23 -8.73 -25.02
N LEU A 222 -51.66 -8.05 -23.96
CA LEU A 222 -50.83 -7.03 -23.30
C LEU A 222 -49.76 -7.70 -22.42
N CYS A 223 -48.49 -7.51 -22.79
CA CYS A 223 -47.31 -7.97 -22.07
C CYS A 223 -47.25 -7.37 -20.66
N SER A 224 -47.12 -8.23 -19.65
CA SER A 224 -46.96 -7.86 -18.26
C SER A 224 -46.54 -9.07 -17.41
N ASN A 225 -46.16 -8.83 -16.15
CA ASN A 225 -45.84 -9.87 -15.16
C ASN A 225 -47.04 -10.78 -14.79
N LYS A 226 -48.23 -10.52 -15.35
CA LYS A 226 -49.40 -11.38 -15.22
C LYS A 226 -49.29 -12.64 -16.06
N LEU A 227 -48.56 -12.60 -17.19
CA LEU A 227 -48.26 -13.78 -18.00
C LEU A 227 -47.46 -14.77 -17.15
N LYS A 228 -47.84 -16.06 -17.20
CA LYS A 228 -47.24 -17.14 -16.42
C LYS A 228 -46.49 -18.13 -17.30
N THR A 229 -47.01 -18.44 -18.48
CA THR A 229 -46.33 -19.35 -19.41
C THR A 229 -46.36 -18.82 -20.85
N PRO A 230 -45.46 -19.29 -21.73
CA PRO A 230 -45.45 -18.93 -23.14
C PRO A 230 -46.79 -19.14 -23.86
N GLU A 231 -47.61 -20.08 -23.39
CA GLU A 231 -48.94 -20.39 -23.93
C GLU A 231 -49.95 -19.27 -23.69
N ASP A 232 -49.75 -18.41 -22.68
CA ASP A 232 -50.59 -17.23 -22.42
C ASP A 232 -50.51 -16.19 -23.56
N LEU A 233 -49.50 -16.27 -24.43
CA LEU A 233 -49.41 -15.49 -25.65
C LEU A 233 -50.35 -16.07 -26.73
N THR A 234 -51.65 -15.94 -26.51
CA THR A 234 -52.72 -16.46 -27.40
C THR A 234 -52.92 -15.63 -28.67
N GLY A 235 -52.54 -14.35 -28.64
CA GLY A 235 -52.54 -13.41 -29.77
C GLY A 235 -51.27 -12.56 -29.81
N PHE A 236 -51.24 -11.56 -30.70
CA PHE A 236 -50.04 -10.74 -30.92
C PHE A 236 -49.62 -10.00 -29.62
N PRO A 237 -48.34 -10.10 -29.18
CA PRO A 237 -47.85 -9.41 -28.00
C PRO A 237 -47.79 -7.90 -28.20
N THR A 238 -48.44 -7.15 -27.32
CA THR A 238 -48.42 -5.68 -27.27
C THR A 238 -47.76 -5.22 -25.97
N PHE A 239 -47.04 -4.10 -26.01
CA PHE A 239 -46.24 -3.65 -24.87
C PHE A 239 -46.82 -2.38 -24.25
N PRO A 240 -46.73 -2.22 -22.92
CA PRO A 240 -47.08 -0.96 -22.26
C PRO A 240 -46.31 0.23 -22.86
N ALA A 241 -46.95 1.41 -22.87
CA ALA A 241 -46.34 2.63 -23.36
C ALA A 241 -45.02 2.93 -22.59
N GLY A 242 -43.98 3.31 -23.33
CA GLY A 242 -42.65 3.58 -22.76
C GLY A 242 -41.73 2.36 -22.63
N THR A 243 -42.18 1.15 -23.02
CA THR A 243 -41.30 -0.03 -23.11
C THR A 243 -40.18 0.21 -24.13
N LYS A 244 -38.93 -0.08 -23.73
CA LYS A 244 -37.72 0.18 -24.54
C LYS A 244 -36.92 -1.09 -24.85
N SER A 245 -37.52 -2.28 -24.74
CA SER A 245 -36.80 -3.52 -25.02
C SER A 245 -36.49 -3.64 -26.52
N SER A 246 -35.44 -4.38 -26.88
CA SER A 246 -35.17 -4.70 -28.29
C SER A 246 -36.31 -5.56 -28.86
N LEU A 247 -36.85 -6.50 -28.07
CA LEU A 247 -38.07 -7.25 -28.40
C LEU A 247 -39.21 -6.34 -28.86
N SER A 248 -39.58 -5.32 -28.08
CA SER A 248 -40.73 -4.47 -28.39
C SER A 248 -40.52 -3.60 -29.63
N ARG A 249 -39.27 -3.32 -30.01
CA ARG A 249 -38.95 -2.57 -31.22
C ARG A 249 -39.01 -3.41 -32.49
N HIS A 250 -38.67 -4.69 -32.41
CA HIS A 250 -38.44 -5.53 -33.58
C HIS A 250 -39.47 -6.64 -33.78
N LEU A 251 -40.33 -6.92 -32.80
CA LEU A 251 -41.44 -7.86 -33.00
C LEU A 251 -42.58 -7.21 -33.80
N SER A 252 -42.60 -7.46 -35.10
CA SER A 252 -43.71 -7.04 -35.97
C SER A 252 -44.82 -8.10 -36.04
N ARG A 253 -46.01 -7.70 -36.48
CA ARG A 253 -47.12 -8.65 -36.73
C ARG A 253 -46.75 -9.68 -37.82
N ASP A 254 -45.96 -9.30 -38.81
CA ASP A 254 -45.51 -10.22 -39.85
C ASP A 254 -44.57 -11.30 -39.29
N ILE A 255 -43.61 -10.91 -38.44
CA ILE A 255 -42.73 -11.84 -37.73
C ILE A 255 -43.55 -12.76 -36.82
N TRP A 256 -44.49 -12.20 -36.06
CA TRP A 256 -45.37 -12.99 -35.20
C TRP A 256 -46.19 -14.00 -36.00
N ASN A 257 -46.91 -13.56 -37.03
CA ASN A 257 -47.75 -14.42 -37.86
C ASN A 257 -46.94 -15.55 -38.50
N LYS A 258 -45.68 -15.27 -38.88
CA LYS A 258 -44.76 -16.26 -39.44
C LYS A 258 -44.27 -17.29 -38.42
N TYR A 259 -43.97 -16.90 -37.18
CA TYR A 259 -43.21 -17.76 -36.25
C TYR A 259 -43.92 -18.18 -34.97
N HIS A 260 -45.05 -17.60 -34.58
CA HIS A 260 -45.65 -17.84 -33.26
C HIS A 260 -46.01 -19.31 -32.95
N ASN A 261 -46.23 -20.15 -33.98
CA ASN A 261 -46.44 -21.59 -33.83
C ASN A 261 -45.24 -22.45 -34.25
N GLU A 262 -44.16 -21.81 -34.69
CA GLU A 262 -42.94 -22.48 -35.13
C GLU A 262 -42.02 -22.82 -33.95
N LYS A 263 -41.21 -23.85 -34.17
CA LYS A 263 -40.20 -24.34 -33.23
C LYS A 263 -38.87 -24.51 -33.97
N ASP A 264 -37.78 -24.39 -33.23
CA ASP A 264 -36.46 -24.77 -33.73
C ASP A 264 -36.32 -26.31 -33.81
N SER A 265 -35.20 -26.78 -34.33
CA SER A 265 -34.90 -28.21 -34.51
C SER A 265 -34.90 -29.02 -33.20
N TYR A 266 -34.86 -28.35 -32.04
CA TYR A 266 -34.87 -28.97 -30.71
C TYR A 266 -36.23 -28.80 -30.00
N GLY A 267 -37.23 -28.26 -30.69
CA GLY A 267 -38.59 -28.11 -30.17
C GLY A 267 -38.80 -26.87 -29.29
N PHE A 268 -37.82 -25.96 -29.22
CA PHE A 268 -37.97 -24.69 -28.52
C PHE A 268 -38.75 -23.70 -29.39
N SER A 269 -39.87 -23.20 -28.89
CA SER A 269 -40.81 -22.38 -29.64
C SER A 269 -40.41 -20.91 -29.70
N PHE A 270 -40.88 -20.21 -30.73
CA PHE A 270 -40.72 -18.76 -30.83
C PHE A 270 -41.34 -18.02 -29.62
N LYS A 271 -42.48 -18.50 -29.11
CA LYS A 271 -43.11 -17.94 -27.91
C LYS A 271 -42.18 -18.04 -26.70
N GLN A 272 -41.52 -19.18 -26.49
CA GLN A 272 -40.53 -19.32 -25.42
C GLN A 272 -39.36 -18.34 -25.58
N ALA A 273 -38.88 -18.12 -26.82
CA ALA A 273 -37.77 -17.21 -27.10
C ALA A 273 -38.05 -15.74 -26.69
N ILE A 274 -39.31 -15.29 -26.81
CA ILE A 274 -39.71 -13.90 -26.50
C ILE A 274 -40.37 -13.75 -25.12
N PHE A 275 -40.69 -14.86 -24.44
CA PHE A 275 -41.56 -14.83 -23.27
C PHE A 275 -40.97 -14.03 -22.12
N SER A 276 -39.65 -14.12 -21.90
CA SER A 276 -38.97 -13.37 -20.85
C SER A 276 -39.21 -11.87 -20.95
N GLY A 277 -39.10 -11.27 -22.15
CA GLY A 277 -39.40 -9.85 -22.37
C GLY A 277 -40.89 -9.51 -22.37
N CYS A 278 -41.77 -10.46 -22.69
CA CYS A 278 -43.21 -10.28 -22.60
C CYS A 278 -43.69 -10.24 -21.14
N GLN A 279 -43.14 -11.10 -20.29
CA GLN A 279 -43.45 -11.12 -18.86
C GLN A 279 -42.75 -9.98 -18.12
N ASN A 280 -41.50 -9.70 -18.48
CA ASN A 280 -40.62 -8.73 -17.82
C ASN A 280 -40.37 -7.53 -18.74
N VAL A 281 -41.37 -6.66 -18.86
CA VAL A 281 -41.39 -5.53 -19.82
C VAL A 281 -40.30 -4.48 -19.59
N ASP A 282 -39.61 -4.54 -18.45
CA ASP A 282 -38.47 -3.68 -18.14
C ASP A 282 -37.11 -4.26 -18.63
N SER A 283 -37.11 -5.42 -19.30
CA SER A 283 -35.91 -5.96 -19.94
C SER A 283 -35.38 -5.03 -21.02
N GLY A 284 -34.05 -4.83 -21.09
CA GLY A 284 -33.43 -4.09 -22.19
C GLY A 284 -33.48 -4.82 -23.54
N ILE A 285 -33.52 -6.16 -23.52
CA ILE A 285 -33.46 -7.01 -24.72
C ILE A 285 -34.70 -7.87 -24.84
N GLY A 286 -34.96 -8.72 -23.84
CA GLY A 286 -36.20 -9.49 -23.71
C GLY A 286 -36.26 -10.81 -24.48
N VAL A 287 -35.16 -11.25 -25.10
CA VAL A 287 -35.16 -12.46 -25.94
C VAL A 287 -34.00 -13.39 -25.62
N TYR A 288 -34.22 -14.69 -25.79
CA TYR A 288 -33.25 -15.76 -25.57
C TYR A 288 -33.40 -16.85 -26.64
N ALA A 289 -32.29 -17.42 -27.08
CA ALA A 289 -32.26 -18.56 -27.99
C ALA A 289 -32.29 -19.89 -27.22
N GLY A 290 -33.06 -20.87 -27.71
CA GLY A 290 -33.12 -22.22 -27.15
C GLY A 290 -32.05 -23.16 -27.70
N SER A 291 -31.55 -22.89 -28.90
CA SER A 291 -30.48 -23.64 -29.56
C SER A 291 -29.74 -22.75 -30.56
N GLU A 292 -28.67 -23.27 -31.17
CA GLU A 292 -28.04 -22.60 -32.31
C GLU A 292 -29.02 -22.42 -33.50
N ASP A 293 -29.90 -23.40 -33.73
CA ASP A 293 -30.92 -23.34 -34.78
C ASP A 293 -31.97 -22.25 -34.52
N SER A 294 -32.20 -21.83 -33.26
CA SER A 294 -33.08 -20.68 -32.98
C SER A 294 -32.63 -19.41 -33.73
N TYR A 295 -31.32 -19.18 -33.86
CA TYR A 295 -30.78 -18.02 -34.60
C TYR A 295 -30.95 -18.16 -36.12
N VAL A 296 -31.09 -19.39 -36.64
CA VAL A 296 -31.28 -19.67 -38.07
C VAL A 296 -32.76 -19.70 -38.43
N LYS A 297 -33.54 -20.51 -37.70
CA LYS A 297 -34.99 -20.70 -37.90
C LYS A 297 -35.77 -19.39 -37.73
N PHE A 298 -35.38 -18.55 -36.78
CA PHE A 298 -36.02 -17.27 -36.49
C PHE A 298 -35.12 -16.07 -36.90
N ALA A 299 -34.27 -16.23 -37.92
CA ALA A 299 -33.29 -15.23 -38.34
C ALA A 299 -33.90 -13.86 -38.65
N ASP A 300 -35.08 -13.80 -39.29
CA ASP A 300 -35.74 -12.50 -39.60
C ASP A 300 -36.02 -11.66 -38.34
N PHE A 301 -36.06 -12.29 -37.16
CA PHE A 301 -36.21 -11.62 -35.89
C PHE A 301 -34.86 -11.45 -35.17
N PHE A 302 -34.09 -12.53 -34.98
CA PHE A 302 -32.83 -12.45 -34.24
C PHE A 302 -31.79 -11.57 -34.94
N ASP A 303 -31.71 -11.55 -36.27
CA ASP A 303 -30.79 -10.69 -37.01
C ASP A 303 -31.08 -9.20 -36.71
N LEU A 304 -32.35 -8.81 -36.56
CA LEU A 304 -32.73 -7.43 -36.21
C LEU A 304 -32.27 -7.07 -34.79
N ILE A 305 -32.39 -7.98 -33.83
CA ILE A 305 -31.92 -7.80 -32.45
C ILE A 305 -30.39 -7.69 -32.42
N VAL A 306 -29.70 -8.56 -33.15
CA VAL A 306 -28.23 -8.58 -33.24
C VAL A 306 -27.70 -7.32 -33.91
N GLU A 307 -28.32 -6.88 -35.01
CA GLU A 307 -27.95 -5.64 -35.70
C GLU A 307 -28.22 -4.41 -34.82
N ASP A 308 -29.36 -4.36 -34.12
CA ASP A 308 -29.68 -3.26 -33.20
C ASP A 308 -28.67 -3.16 -32.05
N TYR A 309 -28.32 -4.28 -31.42
CA TYR A 309 -27.44 -4.27 -30.24
C TYR A 309 -25.95 -4.18 -30.61
N HIS A 310 -25.48 -5.05 -31.50
CA HIS A 310 -24.04 -5.17 -31.83
C HIS A 310 -23.62 -4.34 -33.04
N LYS A 311 -24.56 -3.79 -33.80
CA LYS A 311 -24.30 -3.19 -35.13
C LYS A 311 -23.63 -4.18 -36.09
N HIS A 312 -24.00 -5.47 -35.96
CA HIS A 312 -23.51 -6.58 -36.77
C HIS A 312 -24.63 -7.06 -37.70
N LYS A 313 -24.42 -6.93 -39.00
CA LYS A 313 -25.43 -7.21 -40.03
C LYS A 313 -25.45 -8.69 -40.37
N LYS A 314 -26.57 -9.16 -40.93
CA LYS A 314 -26.77 -10.54 -41.39
C LYS A 314 -25.66 -11.15 -42.27
N VAL A 315 -24.96 -10.32 -43.05
CA VAL A 315 -23.88 -10.77 -43.96
C VAL A 315 -22.49 -10.62 -43.36
N ASP A 316 -22.37 -9.99 -42.20
CA ASP A 316 -21.09 -9.79 -41.54
C ASP A 316 -20.57 -11.12 -40.99
N LYS A 317 -19.24 -11.20 -40.79
CA LYS A 317 -18.60 -12.37 -40.19
C LYS A 317 -17.93 -12.00 -38.87
N HIS A 318 -17.89 -12.94 -37.94
CA HIS A 318 -17.10 -12.83 -36.73
C HIS A 318 -15.70 -13.39 -36.93
N VAL A 319 -14.75 -12.88 -36.13
CA VAL A 319 -13.37 -13.36 -36.09
C VAL A 319 -13.05 -13.67 -34.64
N SER A 320 -12.49 -14.86 -34.38
CA SER A 320 -12.05 -15.30 -33.06
C SER A 320 -10.54 -15.48 -33.01
N ASP A 321 -9.89 -15.12 -31.91
CA ASP A 321 -8.46 -15.29 -31.66
C ASP A 321 -8.22 -15.43 -30.16
N MET A 322 -8.26 -16.67 -29.69
CA MET A 322 -8.00 -17.07 -28.30
C MET A 322 -6.50 -17.32 -28.07
N THR A 323 -5.64 -16.40 -28.49
CA THR A 323 -4.19 -16.48 -28.26
C THR A 323 -3.61 -15.15 -27.76
N THR A 324 -2.49 -15.22 -27.03
CA THR A 324 -1.77 -14.04 -26.52
C THR A 324 -0.66 -13.55 -27.45
N THR A 325 -0.44 -14.24 -28.57
CA THR A 325 0.71 -14.03 -29.46
C THR A 325 0.73 -12.65 -30.12
N LYS A 326 -0.46 -12.10 -30.42
CA LYS A 326 -0.62 -10.78 -31.04
C LYS A 326 -0.85 -9.65 -30.05
N LEU A 327 -0.86 -9.92 -28.74
CA LEU A 327 -1.06 -8.90 -27.72
C LEU A 327 0.22 -8.11 -27.46
N ILE A 328 0.14 -6.80 -27.68
CA ILE A 328 1.14 -5.81 -27.32
C ILE A 328 0.73 -5.19 -25.98
N ALA A 329 0.95 -5.96 -24.92
CA ALA A 329 0.61 -5.59 -23.55
C ALA A 329 1.83 -5.77 -22.62
N PRO A 330 2.85 -4.90 -22.70
CA PRO A 330 3.99 -4.95 -21.79
C PRO A 330 3.54 -4.64 -20.35
N PRO A 331 4.26 -5.13 -19.32
CA PRO A 331 3.97 -4.79 -17.95
C PRO A 331 3.98 -3.28 -17.73
N PHE A 332 2.98 -2.76 -17.02
CA PHE A 332 2.95 -1.36 -16.62
C PHE A 332 4.12 -1.04 -15.66
N PRO A 333 4.68 0.20 -15.70
CA PRO A 333 5.61 0.67 -14.68
C PRO A 333 5.04 0.46 -13.27
N LYS A 334 5.91 0.22 -12.27
CA LYS A 334 5.47 -0.08 -10.89
C LYS A 334 4.54 0.99 -10.30
N ALA A 335 4.72 2.26 -10.64
CA ALA A 335 3.86 3.36 -10.19
C ALA A 335 2.45 3.25 -10.79
N ASP A 336 2.38 2.93 -12.08
CA ASP A 336 1.14 2.83 -12.87
C ASP A 336 0.34 1.59 -12.48
N ALA A 337 1.04 0.47 -12.32
CA ALA A 337 0.44 -0.80 -11.91
C ALA A 337 -0.25 -0.70 -10.54
N LYS A 338 0.23 0.18 -9.63
CA LYS A 338 -0.41 0.43 -8.31
C LYS A 338 -1.79 1.07 -8.42
N MET A 339 -2.10 1.72 -9.56
CA MET A 339 -3.41 2.31 -9.82
C MET A 339 -4.46 1.22 -10.10
N ILE A 340 -4.05 0.07 -10.64
CA ILE A 340 -4.94 -1.05 -10.99
C ILE A 340 -5.00 -2.04 -9.82
N LYS A 341 -6.20 -2.22 -9.27
CA LYS A 341 -6.46 -3.11 -8.13
C LYS A 341 -6.54 -4.57 -8.55
N SER A 342 -7.25 -4.85 -9.63
CA SER A 342 -7.48 -6.20 -10.12
C SER A 342 -7.82 -6.23 -11.60
N THR A 343 -7.58 -7.39 -12.21
CA THR A 343 -7.91 -7.67 -13.60
C THR A 343 -8.72 -8.96 -13.67
N ARG A 344 -9.77 -8.98 -14.50
CA ARG A 344 -10.67 -10.12 -14.66
C ARG A 344 -11.13 -10.25 -16.10
N ILE A 345 -11.08 -11.44 -16.66
CA ILE A 345 -11.58 -11.73 -18.00
C ILE A 345 -12.52 -12.94 -17.93
N ARG A 346 -13.73 -12.81 -18.47
CA ARG A 346 -14.68 -13.92 -18.59
C ARG A 346 -15.11 -14.16 -20.03
N VAL A 347 -15.44 -15.39 -20.36
CA VAL A 347 -16.13 -15.79 -21.60
C VAL A 347 -17.32 -16.70 -21.30
N GLY A 348 -18.37 -16.62 -22.12
CA GLY A 348 -19.46 -17.60 -22.17
C GLY A 348 -19.22 -18.61 -23.29
N ARG A 349 -19.49 -19.90 -23.03
CA ARG A 349 -19.38 -20.97 -24.04
C ARG A 349 -20.51 -21.97 -23.87
N ASN A 350 -21.02 -22.48 -24.98
CA ASN A 350 -21.95 -23.61 -25.04
C ASN A 350 -21.34 -24.72 -25.88
N LEU A 351 -21.69 -25.97 -25.62
CA LEU A 351 -21.16 -27.15 -26.27
C LEU A 351 -21.89 -27.42 -27.59
N GLN A 352 -21.11 -27.79 -28.60
CA GLN A 352 -21.63 -28.24 -29.89
C GLN A 352 -22.46 -29.51 -29.74
N GLY A 353 -23.59 -29.59 -30.44
CA GLY A 353 -24.48 -30.76 -30.44
C GLY A 353 -25.51 -30.80 -29.31
N PHE A 354 -25.54 -29.79 -28.44
CA PHE A 354 -26.56 -29.63 -27.40
C PHE A 354 -27.38 -28.35 -27.65
N PRO A 355 -28.68 -28.31 -27.25
CA PRO A 355 -29.40 -27.04 -27.13
C PRO A 355 -28.68 -26.07 -26.18
N LEU A 356 -29.04 -24.79 -26.23
CA LEU A 356 -28.56 -23.77 -25.29
C LEU A 356 -29.28 -23.91 -23.94
N GLY A 357 -28.86 -23.15 -22.92
CA GLY A 357 -29.41 -23.21 -21.56
C GLY A 357 -30.94 -23.24 -21.50
N PRO A 358 -31.67 -22.38 -22.25
CA PRO A 358 -33.14 -22.41 -22.29
C PRO A 358 -33.76 -23.65 -22.94
N GLY A 359 -33.04 -24.38 -23.81
CA GLY A 359 -33.57 -25.54 -24.55
C GLY A 359 -33.13 -26.93 -24.06
N ILE A 360 -32.11 -27.06 -23.20
CA ILE A 360 -31.62 -28.38 -22.76
C ILE A 360 -32.60 -29.14 -21.86
N THR A 361 -32.64 -30.47 -21.99
CA THR A 361 -33.32 -31.33 -21.00
C THR A 361 -32.48 -31.51 -19.73
N ASN A 362 -33.05 -32.08 -18.66
CA ASN A 362 -32.33 -32.39 -17.43
C ASN A 362 -31.20 -33.42 -17.67
N GLU A 363 -31.45 -34.42 -18.51
CA GLU A 363 -30.48 -35.45 -18.88
C GLU A 363 -29.32 -34.84 -19.67
N GLN A 364 -29.63 -34.00 -20.66
CA GLN A 364 -28.61 -33.28 -21.44
C GLN A 364 -27.79 -32.35 -20.55
N ARG A 365 -28.42 -31.65 -19.59
CA ARG A 365 -27.73 -30.79 -18.63
C ARG A 365 -26.70 -31.57 -17.79
N LYS A 366 -27.07 -32.75 -17.29
CA LYS A 366 -26.16 -33.66 -16.57
C LYS A 366 -25.06 -34.20 -17.48
N GLN A 367 -25.36 -34.48 -18.74
CA GLN A 367 -24.36 -34.92 -19.73
C GLN A 367 -23.33 -33.82 -20.01
N ILE A 368 -23.77 -32.56 -20.12
CA ILE A 368 -22.88 -31.40 -20.27
C ILE A 368 -21.99 -31.26 -19.04
N GLU A 369 -22.56 -31.31 -17.82
CA GLU A 369 -21.78 -31.31 -16.58
C GLU A 369 -20.71 -32.41 -16.61
N THR A 370 -21.10 -33.65 -16.91
CA THR A 370 -20.19 -34.80 -16.97
C THR A 370 -19.04 -34.59 -17.96
N ASN A 371 -19.33 -34.10 -19.17
CA ASN A 371 -18.32 -33.87 -20.20
C ASN A 371 -17.34 -32.76 -19.82
N VAL A 372 -17.84 -31.69 -19.21
CA VAL A 372 -17.04 -30.56 -18.77
C VAL A 372 -16.16 -30.98 -17.59
N VAL A 373 -16.72 -31.64 -16.58
CA VAL A 373 -15.96 -32.09 -15.40
C VAL A 373 -14.83 -33.01 -15.80
N LYS A 374 -15.04 -33.94 -16.74
CA LYS A 374 -13.96 -34.78 -17.30
C LYS A 374 -12.80 -33.95 -17.85
N ALA A 375 -13.06 -32.81 -18.48
CA ALA A 375 -12.01 -31.91 -18.96
C ALA A 375 -11.31 -31.20 -17.79
N LEU A 376 -12.10 -30.67 -16.84
CA LEU A 376 -11.60 -29.91 -15.69
C LEU A 376 -10.72 -30.77 -14.75
N GLU A 377 -11.05 -32.05 -14.57
CA GLU A 377 -10.26 -32.99 -13.76
C GLU A 377 -8.87 -33.27 -14.33
N THR A 378 -8.65 -32.99 -15.62
CA THR A 378 -7.35 -33.14 -16.29
C THR A 378 -6.53 -31.84 -16.33
N PHE A 379 -6.99 -30.79 -15.66
CA PHE A 379 -6.19 -29.56 -15.53
C PHE A 379 -4.98 -29.78 -14.63
N GLU A 380 -3.82 -29.33 -15.11
CA GLU A 380 -2.54 -29.41 -14.43
C GLU A 380 -1.99 -28.00 -14.13
N GLY A 381 -0.89 -27.94 -13.37
CA GLY A 381 -0.17 -26.69 -13.10
C GLY A 381 -1.06 -25.62 -12.42
N ASP A 382 -1.04 -24.41 -12.97
CA ASP A 382 -1.81 -23.28 -12.43
C ASP A 382 -3.32 -23.40 -12.65
N LEU A 383 -3.80 -24.34 -13.46
CA LEU A 383 -5.22 -24.60 -13.68
C LEU A 383 -5.78 -25.73 -12.79
N ALA A 384 -4.91 -26.53 -12.15
CA ALA A 384 -5.32 -27.63 -11.29
C ALA A 384 -6.24 -27.13 -10.16
N GLY A 385 -7.32 -27.87 -9.89
CA GLY A 385 -8.38 -27.40 -9.00
C GLY A 385 -9.40 -28.46 -8.62
N LYS A 386 -10.53 -28.00 -8.10
CA LYS A 386 -11.63 -28.84 -7.62
C LYS A 386 -12.97 -28.38 -8.19
N TYR A 387 -13.80 -29.35 -8.58
CA TYR A 387 -15.20 -29.14 -8.94
C TYR A 387 -16.12 -29.36 -7.74
N TYR A 388 -17.17 -28.54 -7.67
CA TYR A 388 -18.15 -28.46 -6.59
C TYR A 388 -19.55 -28.51 -7.21
N PRO A 389 -20.18 -29.69 -7.29
CA PRO A 389 -21.55 -29.80 -7.79
C PRO A 389 -22.53 -29.19 -6.77
N LEU A 390 -23.51 -28.42 -7.24
CA LEU A 390 -24.43 -27.70 -6.36
C LEU A 390 -25.41 -28.61 -5.63
N ASN A 391 -25.76 -29.77 -6.21
CA ASN A 391 -26.70 -30.74 -5.62
C ASN A 391 -26.14 -31.41 -4.34
N ASN A 392 -24.82 -31.50 -4.21
CA ASN A 392 -24.13 -32.15 -3.10
C ASN A 392 -23.15 -31.20 -2.40
N LEU A 393 -23.42 -29.89 -2.43
CA LEU A 393 -22.54 -28.89 -1.85
C LEU A 393 -22.67 -28.89 -0.32
N SER A 394 -21.57 -29.20 0.38
CA SER A 394 -21.53 -29.13 1.85
C SER A 394 -21.72 -27.69 2.34
N GLU A 395 -22.29 -27.50 3.54
CA GLU A 395 -22.46 -26.15 4.11
C GLU A 395 -21.13 -25.41 4.32
N ALA A 396 -20.06 -26.15 4.63
CA ALA A 396 -18.72 -25.58 4.74
C ALA A 396 -18.18 -25.08 3.38
N ASP A 397 -18.34 -25.87 2.31
CA ASP A 397 -17.94 -25.46 0.97
C ASP A 397 -18.83 -24.31 0.46
N ARG A 398 -20.14 -24.36 0.73
CA ARG A 398 -21.09 -23.28 0.42
C ARG A 398 -20.65 -21.96 1.05
N LYS A 399 -20.40 -21.95 2.36
CA LYS A 399 -19.95 -20.75 3.08
C LYS A 399 -18.65 -20.20 2.48
N LYS A 400 -17.69 -21.08 2.21
CA LYS A 400 -16.40 -20.70 1.62
C LYS A 400 -16.56 -20.09 0.21
N LEU A 401 -17.36 -20.70 -0.66
CA LEU A 401 -17.63 -20.17 -2.00
C LEU A 401 -18.38 -18.84 -1.97
N ILE A 402 -19.21 -18.58 -0.96
CA ILE A 402 -19.84 -17.26 -0.73
C ILE A 402 -18.79 -16.23 -0.32
N GLU A 403 -17.94 -16.56 0.66
CA GLU A 403 -16.86 -15.69 1.15
C GLU A 403 -15.85 -15.34 0.05
N ASP A 404 -15.58 -16.27 -0.86
CA ASP A 404 -14.70 -16.07 -2.02
C ASP A 404 -15.41 -15.38 -3.20
N HIS A 405 -16.70 -15.08 -3.09
CA HIS A 405 -17.56 -14.53 -4.16
C HIS A 405 -17.63 -15.42 -5.42
N PHE A 406 -17.53 -16.73 -5.26
CA PHE A 406 -17.56 -17.73 -6.34
C PHE A 406 -18.91 -18.42 -6.52
N LEU A 407 -19.73 -18.48 -5.47
CA LEU A 407 -21.04 -19.12 -5.53
C LEU A 407 -22.05 -18.27 -6.32
N PHE A 408 -22.60 -18.84 -7.39
CA PHE A 408 -23.81 -18.29 -8.04
C PHE A 408 -25.08 -18.88 -7.41
N LYS A 409 -26.17 -18.13 -7.53
CA LYS A 409 -27.51 -18.52 -7.04
C LYS A 409 -28.39 -18.90 -8.22
N GLU A 410 -29.60 -19.35 -7.92
CA GLU A 410 -30.65 -19.50 -8.93
C GLU A 410 -30.81 -18.21 -9.73
N GLY A 411 -31.07 -18.34 -11.03
CA GLY A 411 -31.15 -17.23 -11.95
C GLY A 411 -32.26 -16.25 -11.58
N ASP A 412 -32.12 -15.01 -12.02
CA ASP A 412 -33.13 -13.98 -11.76
C ASP A 412 -34.46 -14.26 -12.50
N ARG A 413 -35.45 -13.38 -12.32
CA ARG A 413 -36.77 -13.52 -12.96
C ARG A 413 -36.73 -13.54 -14.50
N PHE A 414 -35.69 -13.00 -15.13
CA PHE A 414 -35.57 -13.05 -16.59
C PHE A 414 -35.15 -14.45 -17.03
N LEU A 415 -34.22 -15.07 -16.31
CA LEU A 415 -33.77 -16.45 -16.54
C LEU A 415 -34.84 -17.47 -16.13
N GLU A 416 -35.59 -17.21 -15.05
CA GLU A 416 -36.75 -18.00 -14.66
C GLU A 416 -37.80 -18.04 -15.76
N ALA A 417 -38.15 -16.88 -16.33
CA ALA A 417 -39.18 -16.77 -17.36
C ALA A 417 -38.87 -17.59 -18.61
N VAL A 418 -37.60 -17.69 -19.01
CA VAL A 418 -37.18 -18.52 -20.15
C VAL A 418 -36.93 -20.00 -19.75
N GLY A 419 -37.29 -20.36 -18.51
CA GLY A 419 -37.22 -21.72 -17.98
C GLY A 419 -35.81 -22.17 -17.61
N LEU A 420 -34.81 -21.28 -17.53
CA LEU A 420 -33.40 -21.64 -17.33
C LEU A 420 -33.13 -22.23 -15.94
N ASN A 421 -33.95 -21.86 -14.95
CA ASN A 421 -33.91 -22.38 -13.59
C ASN A 421 -34.56 -23.76 -13.41
N ARG A 422 -35.20 -24.33 -14.44
CA ARG A 422 -35.81 -25.66 -14.35
C ARG A 422 -34.82 -26.72 -13.84
N ASP A 423 -35.32 -27.66 -13.05
CA ASP A 423 -34.54 -28.73 -12.41
C ASP A 423 -33.42 -28.24 -11.47
N TRP A 424 -33.45 -27.00 -10.97
CA TRP A 424 -32.42 -26.50 -10.05
C TRP A 424 -32.32 -27.37 -8.78
N PRO A 425 -31.10 -27.69 -8.27
CA PRO A 425 -29.77 -27.32 -8.77
C PRO A 425 -29.11 -28.40 -9.66
N ASN A 426 -29.87 -29.33 -10.24
CA ASN A 426 -29.32 -30.50 -10.95
C ASN A 426 -28.47 -30.09 -12.16
N GLY A 427 -27.29 -30.71 -12.32
CA GLY A 427 -26.42 -30.44 -13.45
C GLY A 427 -25.62 -29.14 -13.34
N ARG A 428 -25.69 -28.43 -12.20
CA ARG A 428 -24.99 -27.16 -11.97
C ARG A 428 -23.84 -27.34 -10.99
N GLY A 429 -22.77 -26.58 -11.19
CA GLY A 429 -21.65 -26.58 -10.28
C GLY A 429 -20.59 -25.56 -10.61
N ILE A 430 -19.55 -25.56 -9.78
CA ILE A 430 -18.48 -24.57 -9.80
C ILE A 430 -17.15 -25.29 -9.79
N PHE A 431 -16.22 -24.89 -10.64
CA PHE A 431 -14.83 -25.26 -10.52
C PHE A 431 -14.00 -24.04 -10.18
N HIS A 432 -13.01 -24.17 -9.29
CA HIS A 432 -11.95 -23.17 -9.22
C HIS A 432 -10.59 -23.85 -9.05
N ASN A 433 -9.54 -23.20 -9.56
CA ASN A 433 -8.17 -23.66 -9.37
C ASN A 433 -7.70 -23.44 -7.91
N ASN A 434 -6.59 -24.08 -7.55
CA ASN A 434 -6.03 -24.01 -6.19
C ASN A 434 -5.68 -22.57 -5.76
N GLU A 435 -5.16 -21.77 -6.69
CA GLU A 435 -4.76 -20.37 -6.46
C GLU A 435 -5.93 -19.38 -6.49
N LYS A 436 -7.16 -19.83 -6.78
CA LYS A 436 -8.37 -18.99 -6.87
C LYS A 436 -8.26 -17.85 -7.89
N THR A 437 -7.48 -18.07 -8.94
CA THR A 437 -7.26 -17.15 -10.06
C THR A 437 -7.96 -17.60 -11.36
N PHE A 438 -8.66 -18.73 -11.31
CA PHE A 438 -9.45 -19.29 -12.40
C PHE A 438 -10.70 -19.99 -11.86
N LEU A 439 -11.84 -19.78 -12.51
CA LEU A 439 -13.17 -20.19 -12.06
C LEU A 439 -14.03 -20.57 -13.29
N VAL A 440 -14.82 -21.64 -13.18
CA VAL A 440 -15.83 -22.03 -14.18
C VAL A 440 -17.16 -22.23 -13.49
N TRP A 441 -18.20 -21.55 -13.96
CA TRP A 441 -19.59 -21.89 -13.63
C TRP A 441 -20.16 -22.77 -14.72
N VAL A 442 -20.78 -23.87 -14.30
CA VAL A 442 -21.38 -24.88 -15.18
C VAL A 442 -22.90 -24.78 -15.09
N ASN A 443 -23.55 -24.60 -16.24
CA ASN A 443 -25.00 -24.54 -16.44
C ASN A 443 -25.73 -23.44 -15.63
N GLU A 444 -25.15 -22.24 -15.53
CA GLU A 444 -25.78 -21.08 -14.87
C GLU A 444 -26.75 -20.35 -15.82
N GLU A 445 -26.27 -19.53 -16.75
CA GLU A 445 -27.05 -18.91 -17.84
C GLU A 445 -26.70 -19.55 -19.19
N ASP A 446 -25.41 -19.54 -19.51
CA ASP A 446 -24.80 -20.40 -20.53
C ASP A 446 -24.31 -21.69 -19.87
N GLN A 447 -24.06 -22.71 -20.68
CA GLN A 447 -23.52 -23.98 -20.19
C GLN A 447 -22.17 -23.79 -19.50
N LEU A 448 -21.34 -22.84 -19.95
CA LEU A 448 -20.09 -22.47 -19.31
C LEU A 448 -19.92 -20.96 -19.23
N ARG A 449 -19.56 -20.49 -18.04
CA ARG A 449 -18.97 -19.17 -17.82
C ARG A 449 -17.57 -19.36 -17.25
N ILE A 450 -16.57 -19.14 -18.09
CA ILE A 450 -15.15 -19.39 -17.79
C ILE A 450 -14.49 -18.06 -17.45
N ILE A 451 -13.84 -17.97 -16.30
CA ILE A 451 -13.36 -16.73 -15.70
C ILE A 451 -11.91 -16.91 -15.27
N SER A 452 -11.06 -15.97 -15.65
CA SER A 452 -9.70 -15.82 -15.14
C SER A 452 -9.58 -14.45 -14.46
N MET A 453 -8.96 -14.40 -13.27
CA MET A 453 -8.79 -13.16 -12.52
C MET A 453 -7.58 -13.17 -11.61
N GLN A 454 -7.06 -12.00 -11.27
CA GLN A 454 -6.06 -11.81 -10.21
C GLN A 454 -5.97 -10.34 -9.78
N ASN A 455 -5.31 -10.08 -8.67
CA ASN A 455 -4.95 -8.72 -8.26
C ASN A 455 -3.86 -8.13 -9.18
N GLY A 456 -3.86 -6.80 -9.31
CA GLY A 456 -2.91 -6.05 -10.12
C GLY A 456 -3.25 -5.99 -11.61
N ALA A 457 -2.26 -5.52 -12.38
CA ALA A 457 -2.41 -5.02 -13.74
C ALA A 457 -2.08 -6.02 -14.86
N ASP A 458 -1.71 -7.26 -14.53
CA ASP A 458 -1.19 -8.22 -15.51
C ASP A 458 -2.31 -8.91 -16.31
N LEU A 459 -2.86 -8.12 -17.23
CA LEU A 459 -3.93 -8.52 -18.13
C LEU A 459 -3.52 -9.62 -19.12
N LYS A 460 -2.23 -9.67 -19.51
CA LYS A 460 -1.73 -10.70 -20.42
C LYS A 460 -1.74 -12.08 -19.78
N THR A 461 -1.28 -12.20 -18.53
CA THR A 461 -1.29 -13.47 -17.79
C THR A 461 -2.72 -13.95 -17.50
N VAL A 462 -3.64 -13.03 -17.17
CA VAL A 462 -5.05 -13.36 -16.98
C VAL A 462 -5.67 -13.93 -18.27
N PHE A 463 -5.41 -13.30 -19.41
CA PHE A 463 -5.93 -13.76 -20.70
C PHE A 463 -5.29 -15.08 -21.16
N ASP A 464 -3.97 -15.23 -20.98
CA ASP A 464 -3.26 -16.47 -21.30
C ASP A 464 -3.86 -17.69 -20.59
N ARG A 465 -4.06 -17.57 -19.27
CA ARG A 465 -4.68 -18.62 -18.45
C ARG A 465 -6.07 -18.98 -18.95
N LEU A 466 -6.86 -17.97 -19.35
CA LEU A 466 -8.19 -18.19 -19.92
C LEU A 466 -8.12 -18.94 -21.26
N CYS A 467 -7.19 -18.56 -22.14
CA CYS A 467 -7.00 -19.18 -23.45
C CYS A 467 -6.60 -20.65 -23.33
N ARG A 468 -5.60 -20.94 -22.48
CA ARG A 468 -5.16 -22.32 -22.21
C ARG A 468 -6.30 -23.18 -21.69
N ALA A 469 -7.09 -22.68 -20.75
CA ALA A 469 -8.21 -23.41 -20.20
C ALA A 469 -9.31 -23.70 -21.24
N CYS A 470 -9.67 -22.71 -22.06
CA CYS A 470 -10.66 -22.89 -23.13
C CYS A 470 -10.18 -23.93 -24.16
N ALA A 471 -8.94 -23.80 -24.63
CA ALA A 471 -8.35 -24.73 -25.60
C ALA A 471 -8.25 -26.16 -25.05
N HIS A 472 -8.06 -26.30 -23.73
CA HIS A 472 -8.03 -27.62 -23.09
C HIS A 472 -9.43 -28.22 -22.94
N ILE A 473 -10.43 -27.43 -22.57
CA ILE A 473 -11.83 -27.88 -22.51
C ILE A 473 -12.30 -28.35 -23.90
N GLU A 474 -11.98 -27.62 -24.96
CA GLU A 474 -12.41 -27.97 -26.33
C GLU A 474 -11.86 -29.30 -26.86
N LYS A 475 -10.77 -29.84 -26.27
CA LYS A 475 -10.28 -31.18 -26.61
C LYS A 475 -11.26 -32.29 -26.21
N VAL A 476 -12.10 -32.04 -25.20
CA VAL A 476 -13.05 -33.00 -24.64
C VAL A 476 -14.50 -32.60 -24.95
N ALA A 477 -14.79 -31.30 -24.89
CA ALA A 477 -16.12 -30.72 -25.03
C ALA A 477 -16.06 -29.52 -25.99
N LYS A 478 -16.25 -29.78 -27.29
CA LYS A 478 -16.20 -28.76 -28.35
C LYS A 478 -17.25 -27.68 -28.14
N PHE A 479 -16.90 -26.42 -28.38
CA PHE A 479 -17.85 -25.31 -28.29
C PHE A 479 -18.65 -25.11 -29.58
N SER A 480 -19.91 -24.65 -29.45
CA SER A 480 -20.75 -24.21 -30.57
C SER A 480 -20.26 -22.85 -31.05
N HIS A 481 -19.91 -22.80 -32.35
CA HIS A 481 -19.34 -21.64 -33.03
C HIS A 481 -19.69 -21.68 -34.51
N ASN A 482 -19.99 -20.52 -35.10
CA ASN A 482 -20.09 -20.38 -36.55
C ASN A 482 -19.48 -19.07 -37.07
N GLU A 483 -19.28 -18.97 -38.39
CA GLU A 483 -18.61 -17.84 -39.02
C GLU A 483 -19.35 -16.51 -38.87
N HIS A 484 -20.67 -16.54 -38.74
CA HIS A 484 -21.49 -15.33 -38.66
C HIS A 484 -21.50 -14.77 -37.23
N LEU A 485 -21.91 -15.59 -36.25
CA LEU A 485 -22.16 -15.15 -34.88
C LEU A 485 -21.03 -15.46 -33.90
N GLY A 486 -19.97 -16.14 -34.33
CA GLY A 486 -18.91 -16.59 -33.43
C GLY A 486 -19.39 -17.65 -32.45
N TYR A 487 -18.94 -17.58 -31.20
CA TYR A 487 -19.42 -18.47 -30.15
C TYR A 487 -20.88 -18.16 -29.80
N ILE A 488 -21.69 -19.22 -29.77
CA ILE A 488 -23.14 -19.11 -29.61
C ILE A 488 -23.53 -19.09 -28.12
N THR A 489 -24.39 -18.13 -27.75
CA THR A 489 -24.87 -17.91 -26.38
C THR A 489 -26.38 -17.84 -26.29
N SER A 490 -26.94 -18.17 -25.12
CA SER A 490 -28.39 -18.14 -24.85
C SER A 490 -28.96 -16.72 -25.04
N CYS A 491 -28.28 -15.71 -24.50
CA CYS A 491 -28.63 -14.31 -24.69
C CYS A 491 -27.88 -13.72 -25.90
N PRO A 492 -28.56 -13.04 -26.86
CA PRO A 492 -27.89 -12.47 -28.04
C PRO A 492 -26.83 -11.42 -27.71
N THR A 493 -26.90 -10.81 -26.53
CA THR A 493 -25.91 -9.80 -26.10
C THR A 493 -24.53 -10.37 -25.87
N ASN A 494 -24.40 -11.68 -25.67
CA ASN A 494 -23.12 -12.35 -25.40
C ASN A 494 -22.55 -13.10 -26.62
N LEU A 495 -23.13 -12.95 -27.82
CA LEU A 495 -22.60 -13.56 -29.05
C LEU A 495 -21.19 -13.06 -29.42
N GLY A 496 -20.53 -13.78 -30.33
CA GLY A 496 -19.21 -13.47 -30.85
C GLY A 496 -18.11 -14.05 -29.99
N THR A 497 -17.38 -13.18 -29.31
CA THR A 497 -16.36 -13.59 -28.36
C THR A 497 -16.93 -14.09 -27.03
N ALA A 498 -18.15 -13.65 -26.69
CA ALA A 498 -18.71 -13.68 -25.34
C ALA A 498 -17.77 -13.08 -24.26
N LEU A 499 -16.73 -12.33 -24.65
CA LEU A 499 -15.66 -11.92 -23.78
C LEU A 499 -15.99 -10.62 -23.05
N ARG A 500 -15.84 -10.62 -21.72
CA ARG A 500 -15.78 -9.40 -20.90
C ARG A 500 -14.44 -9.38 -20.17
N ALA A 501 -13.49 -8.63 -20.69
CA ALA A 501 -12.29 -8.21 -19.99
C ALA A 501 -12.59 -6.93 -19.19
N SER A 502 -12.12 -6.90 -17.95
CA SER A 502 -12.32 -5.76 -17.05
C SER A 502 -11.14 -5.53 -16.12
N VAL A 503 -10.93 -4.27 -15.75
CA VAL A 503 -9.98 -3.86 -14.70
C VAL A 503 -10.66 -2.94 -13.69
N HIS A 504 -10.29 -3.08 -12.42
CA HIS A 504 -10.61 -2.10 -11.39
C HIS A 504 -9.43 -1.13 -11.26
N ILE A 505 -9.63 0.14 -11.54
CA ILE A 505 -8.57 1.16 -11.55
C ILE A 505 -8.97 2.39 -10.73
N HIS A 506 -8.04 2.92 -9.95
CA HIS A 506 -8.20 4.11 -9.12
C HIS A 506 -7.75 5.37 -9.90
N LEU A 507 -8.70 6.26 -10.21
CA LEU A 507 -8.52 7.45 -11.06
C LEU A 507 -9.15 8.70 -10.39
N PRO A 508 -8.57 9.21 -9.29
CA PRO A 508 -9.17 10.27 -8.47
C PRO A 508 -9.27 11.65 -9.14
N VAL A 509 -8.46 11.92 -10.17
CA VAL A 509 -8.48 13.21 -10.88
C VAL A 509 -9.25 13.11 -12.19
N LEU A 510 -8.93 12.15 -13.06
CA LEU A 510 -9.62 11.90 -14.32
C LEU A 510 -11.08 11.52 -14.10
N GLY A 511 -11.39 10.76 -13.04
CA GLY A 511 -12.75 10.38 -12.69
C GLY A 511 -13.68 11.58 -12.44
N LYS A 512 -13.13 12.75 -12.09
CA LYS A 512 -13.87 14.01 -11.93
C LYS A 512 -14.09 14.74 -13.26
N GLN A 513 -13.28 14.45 -14.27
CA GLN A 513 -13.36 15.01 -15.62
C GLN A 513 -14.17 14.09 -16.54
N LYS A 514 -15.48 14.01 -16.29
CA LYS A 514 -16.39 13.04 -16.92
C LYS A 514 -16.27 13.01 -18.45
N ASP A 515 -16.20 14.18 -19.11
CA ASP A 515 -16.11 14.25 -20.57
C ASP A 515 -14.78 13.71 -21.12
N ALA A 516 -13.66 14.06 -20.49
CA ALA A 516 -12.35 13.54 -20.89
C ALA A 516 -12.23 12.03 -20.65
N PHE A 517 -12.78 11.55 -19.54
CA PHE A 517 -12.81 10.14 -19.20
C PHE A 517 -13.65 9.34 -20.21
N GLN A 518 -14.85 9.84 -20.52
CA GLN A 518 -15.74 9.22 -21.51
C GLN A 518 -15.15 9.26 -22.92
N ALA A 519 -14.47 10.34 -23.31
CA ALA A 519 -13.81 10.43 -24.62
C ALA A 519 -12.72 9.37 -24.81
N ILE A 520 -11.94 9.06 -23.77
CA ILE A 520 -10.97 7.95 -23.81
C ILE A 520 -11.72 6.62 -23.92
N ALA A 521 -12.76 6.41 -23.12
CA ALA A 521 -13.53 5.18 -23.14
C ALA A 521 -14.15 4.90 -24.52
N ASP A 522 -14.76 5.90 -25.15
CA ASP A 522 -15.35 5.82 -26.48
C ASP A 522 -14.30 5.51 -27.56
N LYS A 523 -13.13 6.16 -27.49
CA LYS A 523 -12.02 5.94 -28.44
C LYS A 523 -11.57 4.48 -28.48
N TYR A 524 -11.50 3.84 -27.31
CA TYR A 524 -11.05 2.44 -27.18
C TYR A 524 -12.21 1.45 -27.05
N TYR A 525 -13.45 1.90 -27.23
CA TYR A 525 -14.65 1.08 -27.14
C TYR A 525 -14.75 0.27 -25.83
N VAL A 526 -14.34 0.92 -24.74
CA VAL A 526 -14.53 0.43 -23.38
C VAL A 526 -15.69 1.21 -22.74
N GLN A 527 -16.21 0.69 -21.65
CA GLN A 527 -17.27 1.30 -20.85
C GLN A 527 -16.80 1.49 -19.42
N ILE A 528 -17.25 2.57 -18.78
CA ILE A 528 -16.92 2.96 -17.42
C ILE A 528 -18.11 2.61 -16.51
N ARG A 529 -17.84 1.96 -15.38
CA ARG A 529 -18.82 1.65 -14.32
C ARG A 529 -18.21 1.88 -12.94
N GLY A 530 -19.03 2.03 -11.91
CA GLY A 530 -18.55 1.99 -10.54
C GLY A 530 -18.10 0.59 -10.11
N ALA A 531 -17.14 0.50 -9.19
CA ALA A 531 -16.56 -0.76 -8.74
C ALA A 531 -17.53 -1.72 -8.01
N HIS A 532 -18.72 -1.25 -7.63
CA HIS A 532 -19.70 -2.03 -6.85
C HIS A 532 -20.95 -2.47 -7.63
N GLY A 533 -21.00 -2.30 -8.95
CA GLY A 533 -22.11 -2.79 -9.78
C GLY A 533 -22.45 -1.90 -10.98
N GLU A 534 -23.44 -2.35 -11.78
CA GLU A 534 -23.87 -1.65 -13.01
C GLU A 534 -24.49 -0.26 -12.78
N HIS A 535 -24.80 0.12 -11.53
CA HIS A 535 -25.53 1.35 -11.20
C HIS A 535 -25.01 2.13 -9.97
N THR A 536 -23.81 1.84 -9.45
CA THR A 536 -23.28 2.55 -8.27
C THR A 536 -22.31 3.66 -8.66
N GLU A 537 -22.59 4.90 -8.25
CA GLU A 537 -21.56 5.93 -8.16
C GLU A 537 -20.62 5.57 -6.99
N THR A 538 -19.31 5.74 -7.17
CA THR A 538 -18.32 5.37 -6.16
C THR A 538 -17.58 6.61 -5.66
N ASP A 539 -17.66 6.87 -4.36
CA ASP A 539 -16.90 7.92 -3.67
C ASP A 539 -15.42 7.55 -3.49
N ASP A 540 -15.05 6.30 -3.78
CA ASP A 540 -13.70 5.77 -3.62
C ASP A 540 -12.77 6.01 -4.83
N HIS A 541 -13.30 6.62 -5.90
CA HIS A 541 -12.60 6.86 -7.16
C HIS A 541 -12.07 5.59 -7.88
N ILE A 542 -12.65 4.42 -7.58
CA ILE A 542 -12.35 3.16 -8.26
C ILE A 542 -13.42 2.87 -9.33
N TYR A 543 -12.96 2.60 -10.55
CA TYR A 543 -13.80 2.37 -11.71
C TYR A 543 -13.58 0.96 -12.28
N ASP A 544 -14.67 0.29 -12.66
CA ASP A 544 -14.68 -0.92 -13.49
C ASP A 544 -14.69 -0.51 -14.96
N ILE A 545 -13.54 -0.67 -15.62
CA ILE A 545 -13.38 -0.46 -17.05
C ILE A 545 -13.51 -1.81 -17.74
N SER A 546 -14.41 -1.93 -18.71
CA SER A 546 -14.58 -3.19 -19.47
C SER A 546 -14.85 -2.96 -20.94
N ASN A 547 -14.58 -3.94 -21.80
CA ASN A 547 -14.88 -3.81 -23.23
C ASN A 547 -16.40 -3.70 -23.47
N LYS A 548 -16.81 -2.81 -24.37
CA LYS A 548 -18.21 -2.60 -24.78
C LYS A 548 -18.62 -3.59 -25.87
N ARG A 549 -17.71 -3.94 -26.77
CA ARG A 549 -17.95 -4.81 -27.93
C ARG A 549 -17.77 -6.29 -27.60
N ARG A 550 -18.49 -7.17 -28.29
CA ARG A 550 -18.31 -8.64 -28.20
C ARG A 550 -18.33 -9.35 -29.55
N LEU A 551 -19.09 -8.83 -30.52
CA LEU A 551 -19.25 -9.41 -31.86
C LEU A 551 -18.49 -8.56 -32.91
N GLY A 552 -18.12 -9.19 -34.04
CA GLY A 552 -17.33 -8.55 -35.11
C GLY A 552 -15.85 -8.24 -34.82
N ARG A 553 -15.31 -8.61 -33.65
CA ARG A 553 -13.91 -8.36 -33.25
C ARG A 553 -13.40 -9.51 -32.38
N SER A 554 -12.14 -9.91 -32.56
CA SER A 554 -11.57 -11.07 -31.85
C SER A 554 -11.26 -10.80 -30.37
N GLU A 555 -11.12 -11.87 -29.59
CA GLU A 555 -10.80 -11.82 -28.17
C GLU A 555 -9.49 -11.08 -27.91
N ALA A 556 -8.41 -11.44 -28.62
CA ALA A 556 -7.14 -10.73 -28.52
C ALA A 556 -7.27 -9.23 -28.84
N GLN A 557 -8.07 -8.84 -29.84
CA GLN A 557 -8.29 -7.43 -30.15
C GLN A 557 -9.10 -6.69 -29.08
N LEU A 558 -10.10 -7.33 -28.46
CA LEU A 558 -10.85 -6.72 -27.35
C LEU A 558 -9.98 -6.54 -26.11
N VAL A 559 -9.09 -7.50 -25.85
CA VAL A 559 -8.12 -7.45 -24.74
C VAL A 559 -7.05 -6.38 -25.02
N GLN A 560 -6.64 -6.19 -26.27
CA GLN A 560 -5.75 -5.09 -26.68
C GLN A 560 -6.42 -3.72 -26.50
N ASP A 561 -7.67 -3.56 -26.97
CA ASP A 561 -8.45 -2.33 -26.79
C ASP A 561 -8.56 -1.95 -25.30
N MET A 562 -8.79 -2.96 -24.45
CA MET A 562 -8.80 -2.79 -22.99
C MET A 562 -7.46 -2.30 -22.45
N TYR A 563 -6.35 -2.93 -22.86
CA TYR A 563 -5.01 -2.52 -22.42
C TYR A 563 -4.70 -1.07 -22.84
N ASP A 564 -4.94 -0.73 -24.10
CA ASP A 564 -4.65 0.60 -24.66
C ASP A 564 -5.53 1.69 -24.03
N GLY A 565 -6.82 1.37 -23.79
CA GLY A 565 -7.74 2.27 -23.10
C GLY A 565 -7.32 2.56 -21.66
N VAL A 566 -6.96 1.52 -20.91
CA VAL A 566 -6.48 1.67 -19.52
C VAL A 566 -5.17 2.44 -19.47
N LYS A 567 -4.25 2.18 -20.39
CA LYS A 567 -2.99 2.93 -20.50
C LYS A 567 -3.26 4.42 -20.77
N ALA A 568 -4.14 4.75 -21.71
CA ALA A 568 -4.50 6.13 -22.01
C ALA A 568 -5.15 6.84 -20.81
N MET A 569 -5.97 6.14 -20.02
CA MET A 569 -6.54 6.67 -18.78
C MET A 569 -5.47 6.98 -17.73
N ILE A 570 -4.49 6.08 -17.56
CA ILE A 570 -3.35 6.30 -16.65
C ILE A 570 -2.52 7.51 -17.07
N ASP A 571 -2.21 7.62 -18.37
CA ASP A 571 -1.42 8.74 -18.89
C ASP A 571 -2.14 10.07 -18.65
N LYS A 572 -3.47 10.11 -18.86
CA LYS A 572 -4.28 11.30 -18.61
C LYS A 572 -4.42 11.63 -17.11
N GLU A 573 -4.59 10.64 -16.24
CA GLU A 573 -4.61 10.83 -14.79
C GLU A 573 -3.32 11.52 -14.30
N LYS A 574 -2.15 11.08 -14.79
CA LYS A 574 -0.86 11.69 -14.44
C LYS A 574 -0.74 13.12 -14.96
N GLU A 575 -1.15 13.35 -16.20
CA GLU A 575 -1.16 14.70 -16.79
C GLU A 575 -1.99 15.66 -15.92
N LEU A 576 -3.22 15.27 -15.59
CA LEU A 576 -4.13 16.07 -14.77
C LEU A 576 -3.62 16.23 -13.33
N SER A 577 -3.04 15.18 -12.75
CA SER A 577 -2.48 15.23 -11.39
C SER A 577 -1.33 16.24 -11.27
N ARG A 578 -0.51 16.40 -12.32
CA ARG A 578 0.55 17.43 -12.35
C ARG A 578 -0.02 18.84 -12.39
N ALA A 579 -1.17 19.04 -13.05
CA ALA A 579 -1.81 20.36 -13.17
C ALA A 579 -2.50 20.83 -11.89
N VAL A 580 -2.89 19.92 -10.99
CA VAL A 580 -3.56 20.23 -9.72
C VAL A 580 -2.56 20.62 -8.61
N GLY A 581 -1.26 20.46 -8.83
CA GLY A 581 -0.21 20.67 -7.82
C GLY A 581 -0.20 19.57 -6.74
N PRO A 582 0.88 19.46 -5.94
CA PRO A 582 0.91 18.51 -4.84
C PRO A 582 -0.16 18.87 -3.79
N LYS A 583 -0.70 17.87 -3.08
CA LYS A 583 -1.41 18.17 -1.84
C LYS A 583 -0.46 18.90 -0.90
N GLU A 584 -0.89 20.04 -0.38
CA GLU A 584 -0.14 20.83 0.59
C GLU A 584 -0.69 20.62 2.00
N MET A 585 0.16 20.86 3.01
CA MET A 585 -0.26 20.92 4.40
C MET A 585 0.44 22.08 5.11
N GLU A 586 -0.27 22.76 6.01
CA GLU A 586 0.35 23.79 6.84
C GLU A 586 1.35 23.15 7.81
N VAL A 587 2.51 23.79 7.98
CA VAL A 587 3.53 23.37 8.94
C VAL A 587 3.70 24.39 10.06
N GLY A 588 4.09 23.91 11.24
CA GLY A 588 4.33 24.75 12.41
C GLY A 588 4.42 23.94 13.70
N THR A 589 4.34 24.64 14.83
CA THR A 589 4.56 24.07 16.19
C THR A 589 3.52 23.03 16.61
N HIS A 590 2.43 22.90 15.85
CA HIS A 590 1.43 21.85 16.00
C HIS A 590 2.01 20.47 15.64
N LEU A 591 2.98 20.40 14.71
CA LEU A 591 3.66 19.16 14.38
C LEU A 591 4.48 18.67 15.58
N LYS A 592 4.39 17.37 15.91
CA LYS A 592 5.13 16.75 17.01
C LYS A 592 6.14 15.72 16.54
N LYS A 593 5.96 15.14 15.35
CA LYS A 593 6.87 14.13 14.79
C LYS A 593 7.05 14.32 13.28
N ALA A 594 8.23 14.00 12.76
CA ALA A 594 8.54 14.08 11.33
C ALA A 594 7.55 13.35 10.42
N LYS A 595 7.03 12.20 10.87
CA LYS A 595 6.04 11.39 10.13
C LYS A 595 4.67 12.05 9.92
N GLU A 596 4.39 13.15 10.63
CA GLU A 596 3.15 13.91 10.46
C GLU A 596 3.18 14.77 9.18
N ILE A 597 4.37 14.96 8.58
CA ILE A 597 4.52 15.60 7.28
C ILE A 597 4.08 14.62 6.18
N ILE A 598 2.78 14.61 5.89
CA ILE A 598 2.14 13.69 4.93
C ILE A 598 1.94 14.29 3.53
N ALA A 599 2.18 15.59 3.40
CA ALA A 599 1.97 16.36 2.17
C ALA A 599 3.04 17.45 2.05
N TYR A 600 3.08 18.17 0.92
CA TYR A 600 4.09 19.21 0.69
C TYR A 600 3.99 20.34 1.75
N PRO A 601 5.10 20.73 2.42
CA PRO A 601 5.07 21.76 3.47
C PRO A 601 4.69 23.16 2.96
N ARG A 602 3.56 23.67 3.44
CA ARG A 602 3.14 25.07 3.27
C ARG A 602 3.55 25.87 4.51
N PHE A 603 4.58 26.69 4.35
CA PHE A 603 5.10 27.53 5.42
C PHE A 603 4.21 28.76 5.66
N PRO A 604 4.07 29.22 6.91
CA PRO A 604 3.39 30.47 7.23
C PRO A 604 4.00 31.67 6.50
N ALA A 605 3.16 32.65 6.16
CA ALA A 605 3.60 33.88 5.51
C ALA A 605 4.69 34.58 6.34
N GLY A 606 5.73 35.09 5.66
CA GLY A 606 6.87 35.76 6.31
C GLY A 606 7.98 34.84 6.79
N THR A 607 7.83 33.51 6.66
CA THR A 607 8.94 32.55 6.87
C THR A 607 10.13 32.92 5.97
N LYS A 608 11.37 32.85 6.47
CA LYS A 608 12.59 33.21 5.71
C LYS A 608 13.64 32.09 5.66
N SER A 609 13.32 30.91 6.20
CA SER A 609 14.25 29.79 6.36
C SER A 609 14.85 29.32 5.03
N LEU A 610 16.11 28.86 5.06
CA LEU A 610 16.71 28.24 3.87
C LEU A 610 15.99 26.96 3.45
N LEU A 611 15.40 26.22 4.40
CA LEU A 611 14.50 25.10 4.12
C LEU A 611 13.37 25.52 3.17
N MET A 612 12.60 26.55 3.55
CA MET A 612 11.46 27.01 2.74
C MET A 612 11.90 27.49 1.36
N LYS A 613 13.01 28.23 1.29
CA LYS A 613 13.53 28.76 0.02
C LYS A 613 13.98 27.69 -0.97
N ASN A 614 14.48 26.55 -0.48
CA ASN A 614 15.13 25.53 -1.30
C ASN A 614 14.33 24.24 -1.44
N LEU A 615 13.28 24.03 -0.64
CA LEU A 615 12.39 22.89 -0.76
C LEU A 615 11.32 23.17 -1.80
N THR A 616 11.44 22.58 -2.99
CA THR A 616 10.39 22.63 -4.02
C THR A 616 9.49 21.39 -3.96
N PRO A 617 8.29 21.40 -4.56
CA PRO A 617 7.46 20.21 -4.70
C PRO A 617 8.19 19.00 -5.28
N GLU A 618 9.03 19.23 -6.30
CA GLU A 618 9.78 18.19 -6.99
C GLU A 618 10.85 17.58 -6.08
N ILE A 619 11.55 18.42 -5.31
CA ILE A 619 12.52 17.95 -4.30
C ILE A 619 11.80 17.16 -3.21
N PHE A 620 10.68 17.68 -2.69
CA PHE A 620 9.94 17.00 -1.65
C PHE A 620 9.46 15.61 -2.10
N GLU A 621 8.80 15.52 -3.26
CA GLU A 621 8.32 14.23 -3.79
C GLU A 621 9.48 13.26 -4.11
N LYS A 622 10.64 13.78 -4.54
CA LYS A 622 11.82 12.97 -4.80
C LYS A 622 12.41 12.33 -3.53
N TYR A 623 12.34 13.02 -2.39
CA TYR A 623 13.06 12.62 -1.18
C TYR A 623 12.18 12.24 0.02
N ARG A 624 10.87 12.55 0.03
CA ARG A 624 9.96 12.35 1.18
C ARG A 624 9.96 10.94 1.77
N ASP A 625 10.15 9.91 0.95
CA ASP A 625 10.18 8.51 1.38
C ASP A 625 11.60 7.93 1.46
N LYS A 626 12.63 8.76 1.30
CA LYS A 626 14.04 8.33 1.35
C LYS A 626 14.61 8.42 2.76
N VAL A 627 15.52 7.51 3.02
CA VAL A 627 16.38 7.46 4.21
C VAL A 627 17.83 7.40 3.75
N ASP A 628 18.74 7.89 4.61
CA ASP A 628 20.17 7.64 4.44
C ASP A 628 20.53 6.19 4.82
N LYS A 629 21.80 5.81 4.60
CA LYS A 629 22.29 4.45 4.89
C LYS A 629 22.16 4.02 6.36
N HIS A 630 21.91 4.96 7.28
CA HIS A 630 21.73 4.72 8.71
C HIS A 630 20.25 4.79 9.13
N GLY A 631 19.33 4.94 8.19
CA GLY A 631 17.89 4.97 8.46
C GLY A 631 17.34 6.33 8.87
N PHE A 632 18.13 7.41 8.80
CA PHE A 632 17.64 8.77 9.06
C PHE A 632 16.92 9.30 7.82
N SER A 633 15.64 9.65 7.98
CA SER A 633 14.76 10.05 6.88
C SER A 633 14.94 11.50 6.45
N PHE A 634 14.60 11.78 5.20
CA PHE A 634 14.49 13.16 4.69
C PHE A 634 13.52 14.00 5.53
N LEU A 635 12.40 13.41 5.97
CA LEU A 635 11.44 14.09 6.82
C LEU A 635 12.05 14.51 8.16
N GLN A 636 12.89 13.66 8.78
CA GLN A 636 13.63 14.04 9.99
C GLN A 636 14.62 15.19 9.73
N ALA A 637 15.27 15.20 8.56
CA ALA A 637 16.22 16.24 8.20
C ALA A 637 15.59 17.64 8.10
N ILE A 638 14.33 17.73 7.63
CA ILE A 638 13.60 19.01 7.49
C ILE A 638 12.68 19.33 8.68
N PHE A 639 12.50 18.39 9.60
CA PHE A 639 11.45 18.50 10.62
C PHE A 639 11.63 19.70 11.55
N SER A 640 12.87 20.02 11.94
CA SER A 640 13.14 21.18 12.79
C SER A 640 12.63 22.48 12.16
N GLY A 641 12.88 22.71 10.86
CA GLY A 641 12.38 23.89 10.16
C GLY A 641 10.88 23.86 9.85
N CYS A 642 10.28 22.68 9.66
CA CYS A 642 8.82 22.55 9.51
C CYS A 642 8.09 22.84 10.82
N GLN A 643 8.60 22.35 11.96
CA GLN A 643 7.99 22.60 13.27
C GLN A 643 8.26 24.03 13.77
N ASN A 644 9.49 24.51 13.57
CA ASN A 644 9.97 25.80 14.04
C ASN A 644 10.22 26.72 12.84
N THR A 645 9.13 27.28 12.32
CA THR A 645 9.12 28.03 11.04
C THR A 645 9.90 29.34 11.07
N ASP A 646 10.32 29.78 12.25
CA ASP A 646 11.20 30.93 12.45
C ASP A 646 12.70 30.57 12.47
N SER A 647 13.06 29.30 12.18
CA SER A 647 14.45 28.90 11.99
C SER A 647 15.09 29.63 10.80
N GLY A 648 16.34 30.08 10.94
CA GLY A 648 17.10 30.67 9.83
C GLY A 648 17.43 29.66 8.72
N VAL A 649 17.66 28.39 9.09
CA VAL A 649 18.03 27.32 8.14
C VAL A 649 17.00 26.20 8.18
N GLY A 650 16.80 25.55 9.33
CA GLY A 650 15.76 24.54 9.55
C GLY A 650 16.10 23.13 9.05
N VAL A 651 17.36 22.85 8.71
CA VAL A 651 17.80 21.56 8.14
C VAL A 651 18.97 21.00 8.94
N TYR A 652 18.92 19.69 9.22
CA TYR A 652 19.98 18.96 9.93
C TYR A 652 20.26 17.61 9.25
N ALA A 653 21.52 17.18 9.31
CA ALA A 653 21.97 15.88 8.83
C ALA A 653 22.01 14.85 9.98
N GLY A 654 21.50 13.65 9.73
CA GLY A 654 21.55 12.54 10.70
C GLY A 654 22.83 11.71 10.61
N SER A 655 23.49 11.74 9.46
CA SER A 655 24.78 11.08 9.23
C SER A 655 25.56 11.79 8.12
N HIS A 656 26.81 11.38 7.89
CA HIS A 656 27.59 11.89 6.74
C HIS A 656 26.89 11.59 5.41
N ASP A 657 26.22 10.43 5.33
CA ASP A 657 25.50 10.00 4.13
C ASP A 657 24.25 10.86 3.85
N SER A 658 23.69 11.53 4.85
CA SER A 658 22.54 12.43 4.65
C SER A 658 22.83 13.52 3.59
N TYR A 659 24.08 14.01 3.51
CA TYR A 659 24.49 15.00 2.50
C TYR A 659 24.49 14.44 1.07
N TYR A 660 24.58 13.11 0.91
CA TYR A 660 24.57 12.44 -0.39
C TYR A 660 23.21 11.84 -0.74
N ALA A 661 22.57 11.19 0.24
CA ALA A 661 21.22 10.64 0.13
C ALA A 661 20.18 11.69 -0.29
N PHE A 662 20.38 12.94 0.14
CA PHE A 662 19.54 14.10 -0.15
C PHE A 662 20.29 15.21 -0.92
N SER A 663 21.32 14.83 -1.69
CA SER A 663 22.31 15.75 -2.30
C SER A 663 21.74 16.97 -3.04
N GLU A 664 20.75 16.82 -3.92
CA GLU A 664 20.20 17.97 -4.63
C GLU A 664 19.64 19.05 -3.68
N PHE A 665 19.05 18.62 -2.57
CA PHE A 665 18.53 19.54 -1.56
C PHE A 665 19.64 20.06 -0.63
N MET A 666 20.47 19.16 -0.11
CA MET A 666 21.53 19.52 0.83
C MET A 666 22.57 20.45 0.18
N ASP A 667 22.94 20.21 -1.08
CA ASP A 667 23.84 21.08 -1.83
C ASP A 667 23.28 22.50 -1.97
N LYS A 668 21.98 22.64 -2.27
CA LYS A 668 21.31 23.94 -2.36
C LYS A 668 21.31 24.67 -1.01
N ILE A 669 21.10 23.96 0.10
CA ILE A 669 21.17 24.54 1.45
C ILE A 669 22.59 25.03 1.75
N VAL A 670 23.61 24.21 1.47
CA VAL A 670 25.01 24.54 1.69
C VAL A 670 25.43 25.75 0.86
N GLU A 671 25.12 25.75 -0.44
CA GLU A 671 25.42 26.86 -1.34
C GLU A 671 24.69 28.14 -0.92
N SER A 672 23.41 28.04 -0.55
CA SER A 672 22.62 29.20 -0.10
C SER A 672 23.17 29.84 1.17
N TYR A 673 23.73 29.06 2.09
CA TYR A 673 24.27 29.57 3.35
C TYR A 673 25.70 30.08 3.21
N HIS A 674 26.59 29.29 2.58
CA HIS A 674 28.03 29.58 2.53
C HIS A 674 28.46 30.39 1.30
N GLY A 675 27.61 30.49 0.27
CA GLY A 675 27.94 31.13 -1.01
C GLY A 675 28.92 30.34 -1.88
N VAL A 676 29.27 29.10 -1.48
CA VAL A 676 30.17 28.19 -2.20
C VAL A 676 29.61 26.77 -2.16
N LYS A 677 29.90 25.98 -3.21
CA LYS A 677 29.42 24.59 -3.35
C LYS A 677 30.32 23.54 -2.68
N GLN A 678 31.57 23.88 -2.42
CA GLN A 678 32.57 22.96 -1.91
C GLN A 678 33.64 23.69 -1.10
N HIS A 679 34.34 22.95 -0.25
CA HIS A 679 35.48 23.43 0.50
C HIS A 679 36.76 23.47 -0.34
N VAL A 680 37.78 24.16 0.17
CA VAL A 680 39.15 24.10 -0.37
C VAL A 680 39.79 22.75 0.00
N LYS A 681 40.79 22.29 -0.76
CA LYS A 681 41.43 20.98 -0.48
C LYS A 681 42.26 20.98 0.81
N GLU A 682 42.79 22.13 1.22
CA GLU A 682 43.69 22.26 2.36
C GLU A 682 42.94 22.75 3.61
N ILE A 683 42.78 21.86 4.60
CA ILE A 683 42.04 22.12 5.86
C ILE A 683 42.93 21.88 7.09
N LYS A 684 44.22 21.59 6.90
CA LYS A 684 45.13 21.27 8.00
C LYS A 684 45.18 22.43 9.00
N MET A 685 45.01 22.12 10.27
CA MET A 685 45.16 23.06 11.37
C MET A 685 46.66 23.19 11.69
N ASP A 686 47.25 24.33 11.36
CA ASP A 686 48.67 24.60 11.55
C ASP A 686 48.92 26.06 11.97
N SER A 687 49.18 26.27 13.25
CA SER A 687 49.45 27.59 13.83
C SER A 687 50.74 28.21 13.32
N SER A 688 51.68 27.43 12.78
CA SER A 688 52.97 27.94 12.30
C SER A 688 52.84 28.79 11.04
N ALA A 689 51.79 28.54 10.24
CA ALA A 689 51.45 29.31 9.05
C ALA A 689 50.70 30.62 9.35
N LEU A 690 50.31 30.86 10.62
CA LEU A 690 49.60 32.07 11.01
C LEU A 690 50.58 33.25 11.22
N ASN A 691 50.36 34.33 10.47
CA ASN A 691 51.09 35.59 10.63
C ASN A 691 50.30 36.56 11.51
N ALA A 692 50.38 36.34 12.82
CA ALA A 692 49.75 37.17 13.84
C ALA A 692 50.81 37.62 14.87
N PRO A 693 51.61 38.65 14.57
CA PRO A 693 52.54 39.21 15.56
C PRO A 693 51.77 39.80 16.76
N PRO A 694 52.37 39.82 17.96
CA PRO A 694 51.74 40.46 19.12
C PRO A 694 51.35 41.91 18.82
N PHE A 695 50.16 42.31 19.28
CA PHE A 695 49.74 43.70 19.23
C PHE A 695 50.61 44.55 20.18
N PRO A 696 50.84 45.84 19.87
CA PRO A 696 51.36 46.80 20.85
C PRO A 696 50.53 46.77 22.14
N GLU A 697 51.14 47.04 23.29
CA GLU A 697 50.48 46.89 24.60
C GLU A 697 49.17 47.70 24.72
N GLU A 698 49.17 48.92 24.17
CA GLU A 698 47.99 49.79 24.09
C GLU A 698 46.84 49.16 23.28
N ASP A 699 47.16 48.50 22.15
CA ASP A 699 46.19 47.83 21.28
C ASP A 699 45.68 46.54 21.92
N ALA A 700 46.59 45.77 22.51
CA ALA A 700 46.26 44.54 23.21
C ALA A 700 45.29 44.79 24.39
N SER A 701 45.42 45.95 25.07
CA SER A 701 44.54 46.33 26.19
C SER A 701 43.07 46.53 25.81
N MET A 702 42.78 46.75 24.53
CA MET A 702 41.43 46.86 24.01
C MET A 702 40.74 45.49 23.89
N ILE A 703 41.52 44.41 23.74
CA ILE A 703 41.01 43.04 23.61
C ILE A 703 40.91 42.41 24.99
N VAL A 704 39.69 42.13 25.42
CA VAL A 704 39.38 41.53 26.72
C VAL A 704 39.74 40.05 26.73
N SER A 705 39.31 39.31 25.70
CA SER A 705 39.56 37.88 25.59
C SER A 705 39.54 37.41 24.13
N THR A 706 40.24 36.31 23.90
CA THR A 706 40.30 35.62 22.62
C THR A 706 39.84 34.18 22.78
N ARG A 707 39.01 33.70 21.84
CA ARG A 707 38.43 32.36 21.87
C ARG A 707 38.33 31.79 20.47
N ILE A 708 38.76 30.54 20.28
CA ILE A 708 38.60 29.80 19.03
C ILE A 708 37.95 28.46 19.33
N ARG A 709 36.88 28.13 18.60
CA ARG A 709 36.23 26.82 18.70
C ARG A 709 36.14 26.12 17.35
N VAL A 710 36.09 24.79 17.38
CA VAL A 710 35.73 23.95 16.24
C VAL A 710 34.66 22.92 16.64
N GLY A 711 33.75 22.61 15.71
CA GLY A 711 32.88 21.45 15.78
C GLY A 711 33.55 20.23 15.14
N ARG A 712 33.49 19.06 15.78
CA ARG A 712 34.00 17.80 15.22
C ARG A 712 33.03 16.67 15.52
N ASN A 713 32.91 15.76 14.56
CA ASN A 713 32.23 14.49 14.72
C ASN A 713 33.20 13.36 14.40
N LEU A 714 32.98 12.19 14.96
CA LEU A 714 33.78 10.99 14.80
C LEU A 714 33.38 10.26 13.51
N ALA A 715 34.37 9.82 12.73
CA ALA A 715 34.15 9.16 11.44
C ALA A 715 33.35 7.85 11.55
N ASP A 716 33.46 7.17 12.70
CA ASP A 716 32.91 5.83 12.93
C ASP A 716 31.40 5.82 13.25
N TYR A 717 30.79 6.99 13.50
CA TYR A 717 29.41 7.10 13.97
C TYR A 717 28.55 8.00 13.07
N PRO A 718 27.22 7.80 13.04
CA PRO A 718 26.28 8.82 12.58
C PRO A 718 26.45 10.14 13.34
N LEU A 719 25.84 11.21 12.84
CA LEU A 719 25.87 12.52 13.49
C LEU A 719 24.93 12.56 14.71
N GLY A 720 24.99 13.62 15.49
CA GLY A 720 24.22 13.76 16.74
C GLY A 720 22.72 13.43 16.63
N PRO A 721 22.01 13.81 15.56
CA PRO A 721 20.61 13.44 15.37
C PRO A 721 20.38 11.94 15.11
N GLY A 722 21.34 11.25 14.49
CA GLY A 722 21.22 9.86 14.03
C GLY A 722 21.79 8.79 14.96
N ILE A 723 22.54 9.15 15.99
CA ILE A 723 23.12 8.16 16.93
C ILE A 723 22.09 7.58 17.91
N THR A 724 22.32 6.34 18.36
CA THR A 724 21.57 5.73 19.48
C THR A 724 22.13 6.19 20.83
N ASN A 725 21.40 5.90 21.92
CA ASN A 725 21.87 6.18 23.29
C ASN A 725 23.18 5.42 23.61
N GLU A 726 23.29 4.17 23.16
CA GLU A 726 24.49 3.34 23.32
C GLU A 726 25.68 3.93 22.56
N GLN A 727 25.47 4.31 21.31
CA GLN A 727 26.51 4.98 20.51
C GLN A 727 26.95 6.29 21.16
N ARG A 728 26.01 7.07 21.71
CA ARG A 728 26.30 8.31 22.42
C ARG A 728 27.21 8.07 23.65
N LYS A 729 26.91 7.05 24.45
CA LYS A 729 27.75 6.61 25.58
C LYS A 729 29.12 6.10 25.13
N MET A 730 29.19 5.37 24.01
CA MET A 730 30.46 4.92 23.42
C MET A 730 31.33 6.09 22.96
N ILE A 731 30.73 7.11 22.35
CA ILE A 731 31.41 8.35 21.96
C ILE A 731 31.95 9.06 23.20
N GLU A 732 31.12 9.27 24.23
CA GLU A 732 31.57 9.85 25.51
C GLU A 732 32.77 9.10 26.08
N LYS A 733 32.67 7.76 26.15
CA LYS A 733 33.75 6.94 26.71
C LYS A 733 35.05 7.10 25.92
N ARG A 734 35.03 6.92 24.60
CA ARG A 734 36.23 7.06 23.76
C ARG A 734 36.85 8.45 23.87
N VAL A 735 36.01 9.48 23.86
CA VAL A 735 36.45 10.87 23.95
C VAL A 735 37.08 11.14 25.31
N SER A 736 36.38 10.83 26.41
CA SER A 736 36.90 11.04 27.77
C SER A 736 38.19 10.28 28.04
N GLU A 737 38.34 9.05 27.54
CA GLU A 737 39.59 8.29 27.58
C GLU A 737 40.72 9.00 26.81
N SER A 738 40.42 9.54 25.62
CA SER A 738 41.40 10.33 24.86
C SER A 738 41.81 11.62 25.60
N LEU A 739 40.84 12.32 26.19
CA LEU A 739 41.08 13.59 26.91
C LEU A 739 41.87 13.36 28.21
N ALA A 740 41.70 12.21 28.87
CA ALA A 740 42.46 11.83 30.06
C ALA A 740 43.97 11.61 29.79
N THR A 741 44.38 11.47 28.52
CA THR A 741 45.79 11.36 28.12
C THR A 741 46.44 12.71 27.82
N PHE A 742 45.74 13.83 28.02
CA PHE A 742 46.36 15.14 27.87
C PHE A 742 47.37 15.41 28.97
N GLU A 743 48.51 15.99 28.57
CA GLU A 743 49.62 16.36 29.43
C GLU A 743 49.88 17.87 29.31
N GLY A 744 50.73 18.41 30.20
CA GLY A 744 51.14 19.81 30.16
C GLY A 744 49.96 20.78 30.33
N ASP A 745 49.90 21.81 29.49
CA ASP A 745 48.87 22.85 29.50
C ASP A 745 47.47 22.32 29.11
N LEU A 746 47.38 21.14 28.48
CA LEU A 746 46.10 20.52 28.13
C LEU A 746 45.54 19.59 29.22
N ALA A 747 46.36 19.23 30.22
CA ALA A 747 45.94 18.33 31.30
C ALA A 747 44.76 18.90 32.08
N GLY A 748 43.78 18.06 32.39
CA GLY A 748 42.51 18.51 32.94
C GLY A 748 41.60 17.39 33.43
N THR A 749 40.35 17.76 33.69
CA THR A 749 39.34 16.88 34.28
C THR A 749 38.12 16.78 33.38
N TYR A 750 37.60 15.56 33.20
CA TYR A 750 36.32 15.30 32.53
C TYR A 750 35.18 15.18 33.56
N TYR A 751 34.09 15.88 33.29
CA TYR A 751 32.90 15.98 34.11
C TYR A 751 31.69 15.44 33.33
N PRO A 752 31.28 14.18 33.54
CA PRO A 752 30.08 13.64 32.91
C PRO A 752 28.82 14.28 33.53
N LEU A 753 27.86 14.69 32.70
CA LEU A 753 26.67 15.42 33.16
C LEU A 753 25.70 14.53 33.97
N ASN A 754 25.70 13.21 33.77
CA ASN A 754 24.82 12.27 34.46
C ASN A 754 25.15 12.12 35.96
N ASN A 755 26.40 12.34 36.35
CA ASN A 755 26.91 12.16 37.71
C ASN A 755 27.59 13.43 38.24
N LEU A 756 27.15 14.60 37.77
CA LEU A 756 27.73 15.87 38.17
C LEU A 756 27.33 16.23 39.60
N SER A 757 28.31 16.41 40.49
CA SER A 757 28.04 16.87 41.86
C SER A 757 27.48 18.30 41.86
N GLU A 758 26.69 18.68 42.86
CA GLU A 758 26.17 20.06 42.97
C GLU A 758 27.29 21.10 43.07
N ALA A 759 28.42 20.75 43.69
CA ALA A 759 29.59 21.61 43.77
C ALA A 759 30.25 21.83 42.40
N ASP A 760 30.46 20.75 41.64
CA ASP A 760 31.02 20.84 40.28
C ASP A 760 30.05 21.54 39.33
N ARG A 761 28.74 21.27 39.46
CA ARG A 761 27.69 21.97 38.71
C ARG A 761 27.76 23.47 38.94
N LYS A 762 27.78 23.90 40.20
CA LYS A 762 27.88 25.32 40.54
C LYS A 762 29.16 25.95 39.98
N LYS A 763 30.31 25.28 40.13
CA LYS A 763 31.59 25.76 39.60
C LYS A 763 31.55 25.94 38.08
N LEU A 764 31.02 24.96 37.34
CA LEU A 764 30.90 25.04 35.88
C LEU A 764 29.89 26.10 35.43
N ILE A 765 28.87 26.42 36.23
CA ILE A 765 27.96 27.55 35.98
C ILE A 765 28.70 28.87 36.19
N ASP A 766 29.39 29.03 37.32
CA ASP A 766 30.11 30.25 37.67
C ASP A 766 31.25 30.54 36.67
N ASP A 767 31.86 29.49 36.10
CA ASP A 767 32.87 29.59 35.04
C ASP A 767 32.26 29.79 33.63
N HIS A 768 30.94 29.77 33.50
CA HIS A 768 30.21 29.79 32.22
C HIS A 768 30.54 28.62 31.27
N PHE A 769 30.90 27.46 31.82
CA PHE A 769 31.29 26.26 31.07
C PHE A 769 30.17 25.24 30.91
N LEU A 770 29.19 25.23 31.83
CA LEU A 770 28.08 24.29 31.78
C LEU A 770 27.13 24.62 30.62
N PHE A 771 26.96 23.67 29.70
CA PHE A 771 25.88 23.73 28.72
C PHE A 771 24.62 23.04 29.27
N LYS A 772 23.46 23.53 28.82
CA LYS A 772 22.14 22.99 29.17
C LYS A 772 21.57 22.19 28.00
N GLU A 773 20.39 21.61 28.22
CA GLU A 773 19.63 20.97 27.17
C GLU A 773 19.43 21.94 25.98
N GLY A 774 19.54 21.41 24.77
CA GLY A 774 19.44 22.20 23.54
C GLY A 774 18.10 22.90 23.42
N ASP A 775 18.05 23.97 22.64
CA ASP A 775 16.82 24.68 22.38
C ASP A 775 15.78 23.85 21.60
N ARG A 776 14.62 24.43 21.32
CA ARG A 776 13.54 23.75 20.58
C ARG A 776 13.92 23.32 19.15
N PHE A 777 14.94 23.93 18.53
CA PHE A 777 15.41 23.52 17.20
C PHE A 777 16.19 22.21 17.30
N LEU A 778 17.04 22.09 18.32
CA LEU A 778 17.81 20.88 18.63
C LEU A 778 16.91 19.75 19.17
N GLU A 779 15.92 20.10 19.99
CA GLU A 779 14.88 19.18 20.46
C GLU A 779 14.15 18.52 19.28
N ALA A 780 13.69 19.33 18.32
CA ALA A 780 12.92 18.87 17.18
C ALA A 780 13.66 17.80 16.36
N VAL A 781 14.97 17.96 16.16
CA VAL A 781 15.79 16.99 15.41
C VAL A 781 16.30 15.84 16.30
N GLY A 782 15.93 15.81 17.58
CA GLY A 782 16.24 14.72 18.49
C GLY A 782 17.68 14.74 19.03
N LEU A 783 18.33 15.91 19.09
CA LEU A 783 19.65 16.05 19.72
C LEU A 783 19.60 15.98 21.25
N ASN A 784 18.45 16.28 21.84
CA ASN A 784 18.20 16.21 23.28
C ASN A 784 17.77 14.82 23.77
N ARG A 785 17.61 13.84 22.88
CA ARG A 785 17.20 12.47 23.26
C ARG A 785 18.12 11.91 24.35
N ASP A 786 17.52 11.22 25.32
CA ASP A 786 18.23 10.56 26.42
C ASP A 786 18.99 11.52 27.34
N TRP A 787 18.64 12.81 27.40
CA TRP A 787 19.37 13.79 28.22
C TRP A 787 19.41 13.40 29.72
N PRO A 788 20.55 13.56 30.43
CA PRO A 788 21.87 14.03 29.96
C PRO A 788 22.85 12.89 29.59
N ASN A 789 22.37 11.67 29.28
CA ASN A 789 23.23 10.50 29.07
C ASN A 789 24.26 10.72 27.96
N GLY A 790 25.52 10.32 28.17
CA GLY A 790 26.55 10.44 27.14
C GLY A 790 27.06 11.87 26.93
N ARG A 791 26.69 12.85 27.77
CA ARG A 791 27.12 14.25 27.66
C ARG A 791 28.10 14.57 28.78
N GLY A 792 29.10 15.39 28.46
CA GLY A 792 30.09 15.81 29.45
C GLY A 792 30.89 17.02 29.02
N ILE A 793 31.67 17.52 29.96
CA ILE A 793 32.53 18.69 29.81
C ILE A 793 33.94 18.31 30.26
N PHE A 794 34.94 18.62 29.46
CA PHE A 794 36.34 18.61 29.88
C PHE A 794 36.87 20.03 29.94
N HIS A 795 37.63 20.40 30.96
CA HIS A 795 38.49 21.58 30.87
C HIS A 795 39.87 21.31 31.47
N ASN A 796 40.88 22.01 30.96
CA ASN A 796 42.22 21.98 31.53
C ASN A 796 42.29 22.73 32.88
N ASN A 797 43.40 22.55 33.59
CA ASN A 797 43.61 23.16 34.91
C ASN A 797 43.52 24.70 34.89
N ASP A 798 44.02 25.31 33.81
CA ASP A 798 44.06 26.78 33.65
C ASP A 798 42.76 27.37 33.08
N LYS A 799 41.74 26.54 32.82
CA LYS A 799 40.47 26.93 32.20
C LYS A 799 40.61 27.63 30.84
N SER A 800 41.74 27.42 30.17
CA SER A 800 42.09 27.99 28.87
C SER A 800 41.80 27.04 27.69
N PHE A 801 41.34 25.82 27.99
CA PHE A 801 40.92 24.82 27.02
C PHE A 801 39.73 24.02 27.55
N LEU A 802 38.72 23.79 26.70
CA LEU A 802 37.43 23.20 27.06
C LEU A 802 36.92 22.31 25.91
N VAL A 803 36.31 21.16 26.22
CA VAL A 803 35.62 20.30 25.26
C VAL A 803 34.22 20.00 25.76
N TRP A 804 33.19 20.33 24.97
CA TRP A 804 31.84 19.81 25.19
C TRP A 804 31.63 18.55 24.36
N VAL A 805 31.04 17.53 24.99
CA VAL A 805 30.81 16.23 24.39
C VAL A 805 29.31 16.01 24.22
N ASN A 806 28.90 15.67 22.99
CA ASN A 806 27.55 15.30 22.58
C ASN A 806 26.45 16.36 22.83
N GLU A 807 26.77 17.64 22.59
CA GLU A 807 25.81 18.75 22.61
C GLU A 807 25.05 18.86 21.26
N GLU A 808 25.48 19.71 20.32
CA GLU A 808 24.94 19.77 18.95
C GLU A 808 25.73 18.86 17.98
N ASP A 809 27.05 18.97 18.05
CA ASP A 809 28.01 18.05 17.45
C ASP A 809 28.56 17.14 18.56
N GLN A 810 29.17 16.03 18.17
CA GLN A 810 29.77 15.10 19.14
C GLN A 810 30.90 15.75 19.94
N LEU A 811 31.63 16.69 19.33
CA LEU A 811 32.66 17.49 19.99
C LEU A 811 32.54 18.96 19.63
N ARG A 812 32.58 19.82 20.65
CA ARG A 812 32.90 21.24 20.51
C ARG A 812 34.18 21.52 21.27
N ILE A 813 35.28 21.67 20.54
CA ILE A 813 36.62 21.83 21.09
C ILE A 813 36.94 23.33 21.09
N ILE A 814 37.32 23.86 22.25
CA ILE A 814 37.41 25.30 22.51
C ILE A 814 38.76 25.59 23.16
N SER A 815 39.46 26.58 22.64
CA SER A 815 40.62 27.20 23.26
C SER A 815 40.31 28.67 23.51
N MET A 816 40.67 29.21 24.66
CA MET A 816 40.43 30.61 25.00
C MET A 816 41.38 31.11 26.09
N GLN A 817 41.58 32.42 26.16
CA GLN A 817 42.26 33.09 27.26
C GLN A 817 41.93 34.59 27.27
N ASN A 818 42.29 35.27 28.35
CA ASN A 818 42.25 36.73 28.40
C ASN A 818 43.33 37.34 27.50
N GLY A 819 43.06 38.54 26.98
CA GLY A 819 43.98 39.28 26.11
C GLY A 819 43.97 38.84 24.64
N ALA A 820 44.95 39.33 23.90
CA ALA A 820 44.96 39.40 22.44
C ALA A 820 45.73 38.29 21.71
N ASP A 821 46.32 37.32 22.43
CA ASP A 821 47.20 36.31 21.83
C ASP A 821 46.40 35.19 21.11
N ILE A 822 45.88 35.54 19.95
CA ILE A 822 45.16 34.62 19.06
C ILE A 822 46.03 33.45 18.60
N LYS A 823 47.35 33.65 18.50
CA LYS A 823 48.28 32.64 17.99
C LYS A 823 48.43 31.51 19.00
N GLU A 824 48.63 31.84 20.27
CA GLU A 824 48.67 30.86 21.36
C GLU A 824 47.33 30.12 21.51
N VAL A 825 46.22 30.84 21.45
CA VAL A 825 44.87 30.23 21.49
C VAL A 825 44.69 29.24 20.34
N PHE A 826 45.10 29.60 19.12
CA PHE A 826 45.00 28.73 17.95
C PHE A 826 45.96 27.55 18.02
N ASP A 827 47.19 27.76 18.48
CA ASP A 827 48.19 26.71 18.65
C ASP A 827 47.72 25.62 19.61
N ARG A 828 47.23 26.02 20.80
CA ARG A 828 46.65 25.11 21.79
C ARG A 828 45.49 24.30 21.21
N LEU A 829 44.63 24.92 20.41
CA LEU A 829 43.54 24.22 19.72
C LEU A 829 44.06 23.21 18.68
N CYS A 830 45.08 23.58 17.90
CA CYS A 830 45.71 22.69 16.91
C CYS A 830 46.32 21.47 17.58
N ARG A 831 47.11 21.67 18.65
CA ARG A 831 47.73 20.60 19.44
C ARG A 831 46.69 19.64 20.00
N ALA A 832 45.62 20.17 20.59
CA ALA A 832 44.54 19.35 21.14
C ALA A 832 43.80 18.54 20.08
N CYS A 833 43.44 19.15 18.94
CA CYS A 833 42.80 18.43 17.83
C CYS A 833 43.71 17.33 17.27
N ALA A 834 44.99 17.64 17.04
CA ALA A 834 45.96 16.67 16.53
C ALA A 834 46.17 15.49 17.49
N HIS A 835 46.13 15.74 18.80
CA HIS A 835 46.24 14.68 19.80
C HIS A 835 45.00 13.79 19.86
N ILE A 836 43.79 14.35 19.79
CA ILE A 836 42.55 13.57 19.71
C ILE A 836 42.54 12.70 18.43
N GLU A 837 42.97 13.24 17.29
CA GLU A 837 43.01 12.52 16.00
C GLU A 837 44.03 11.37 15.90
N LYS A 838 44.92 11.22 16.90
CA LYS A 838 45.78 10.04 17.03
C LYS A 838 44.96 8.77 17.23
N VAL A 839 43.85 8.85 17.97
CA VAL A 839 43.02 7.70 18.37
C VAL A 839 41.58 7.78 17.87
N ILE A 840 41.08 8.98 17.58
CA ILE A 840 39.70 9.23 17.16
C ILE A 840 39.73 9.99 15.84
N LYS A 841 39.43 9.31 14.72
CA LYS A 841 39.34 9.98 13.41
C LYS A 841 38.11 10.87 13.35
N PHE A 842 38.29 12.12 12.91
CA PHE A 842 37.18 13.01 12.65
C PHE A 842 36.55 12.75 11.28
N ALA A 843 35.25 12.97 11.22
CA ALA A 843 34.44 12.92 10.03
C ALA A 843 34.87 14.01 9.04
N PHE A 844 35.43 13.59 7.92
CA PHE A 844 35.96 14.47 6.89
C PHE A 844 35.47 14.02 5.51
N ASP A 845 35.14 14.98 4.67
CA ASP A 845 34.72 14.80 3.29
C ASP A 845 35.45 15.79 2.38
N GLU A 846 35.86 15.35 1.19
CA GLU A 846 36.63 16.21 0.27
C GLU A 846 35.82 17.42 -0.23
N LYS A 847 34.50 17.29 -0.36
CA LYS A 847 33.62 18.36 -0.83
C LYS A 847 33.20 19.27 0.33
N PHE A 848 32.87 18.71 1.50
CA PHE A 848 32.29 19.48 2.59
C PHE A 848 33.25 19.82 3.74
N GLY A 849 34.48 19.30 3.73
CA GLY A 849 35.43 19.41 4.84
C GLY A 849 35.00 18.59 6.05
N TYR A 850 35.20 19.11 7.27
CA TYR A 850 34.71 18.47 8.47
C TYR A 850 33.18 18.47 8.51
N ILE A 851 32.60 17.28 8.72
CA ILE A 851 31.15 17.08 8.67
C ILE A 851 30.51 17.38 10.03
N THR A 852 29.41 18.13 10.00
CA THR A 852 28.62 18.55 11.18
C THR A 852 27.14 18.26 11.03
N SER A 853 26.44 18.14 12.17
CA SER A 853 24.98 17.93 12.23
C SER A 853 24.22 19.06 11.52
N CYS A 854 24.66 20.31 11.75
CA CYS A 854 24.09 21.49 11.11
C CYS A 854 24.91 21.87 9.86
N PRO A 855 24.30 22.08 8.67
CA PRO A 855 25.01 22.48 7.45
C PRO A 855 25.78 23.81 7.58
N THR A 856 25.41 24.66 8.53
CA THR A 856 26.08 25.95 8.77
C THR A 856 27.48 25.80 9.34
N ASN A 857 27.77 24.66 10.00
CA ASN A 857 29.05 24.39 10.65
C ASN A 857 30.00 23.52 9.80
N LEU A 858 29.69 23.25 8.53
CA LEU A 858 30.57 22.51 7.62
C LEU A 858 31.88 23.24 7.32
N GLY A 859 32.83 22.53 6.72
CA GLY A 859 34.13 23.06 6.29
C GLY A 859 35.16 22.96 7.39
N THR A 860 35.62 24.11 7.89
CA THR A 860 36.53 24.14 9.04
C THR A 860 35.81 23.88 10.36
N ALA A 861 34.49 24.10 10.38
CA ALA A 861 33.66 24.25 11.57
C ALA A 861 34.20 25.29 12.59
N LEU A 862 35.14 26.14 12.17
CA LEU A 862 35.90 27.03 13.04
C LEU A 862 35.16 28.34 13.27
N ARG A 863 35.08 28.76 14.53
CA ARG A 863 34.70 30.11 14.93
C ARG A 863 35.78 30.68 15.85
N ALA A 864 36.61 31.56 15.32
CA ALA A 864 37.48 32.46 16.05
C ALA A 864 36.73 33.74 16.43
N SER A 865 36.90 34.19 17.66
CA SER A 865 36.22 35.36 18.20
C SER A 865 37.10 36.12 19.20
N VAL A 866 36.96 37.44 19.25
CA VAL A 866 37.49 38.28 20.33
C VAL A 866 36.39 39.11 20.96
N HIS A 867 36.52 39.38 22.26
CA HIS A 867 35.81 40.48 22.91
C HIS A 867 36.71 41.70 22.90
N ILE A 868 36.28 42.78 22.24
CA ILE A 868 37.07 43.99 22.04
C ILE A 868 36.28 45.24 22.41
N LYS A 869 36.93 46.18 23.09
CA LYS A 869 36.39 47.50 23.46
C LYS A 869 36.58 48.47 22.30
N LEU A 870 35.47 48.96 21.73
CA LEU A 870 35.47 49.89 20.59
C LEU A 870 34.47 51.05 20.83
N PRO A 871 34.70 51.91 21.84
CA PRO A 871 33.75 52.96 22.22
C PRO A 871 33.48 54.00 21.13
N LYS A 872 34.42 54.28 20.23
CA LYS A 872 34.25 55.27 19.15
C LYS A 872 33.74 54.63 17.86
N LEU A 873 34.38 53.56 17.39
CA LEU A 873 33.99 52.84 16.17
C LEU A 873 32.61 52.20 16.31
N GLY A 874 32.26 51.70 17.51
CA GLY A 874 30.95 51.14 17.79
C GLY A 874 29.78 52.12 17.58
N VAL A 875 30.03 53.43 17.72
CA VAL A 875 29.06 54.50 17.43
C VAL A 875 28.95 54.73 15.91
N ASN A 876 30.05 54.60 15.17
CA ASN A 876 30.06 54.71 13.71
C ASN A 876 29.72 53.37 13.05
N LYS A 877 28.43 53.00 13.11
CA LYS A 877 27.92 51.71 12.60
C LYS A 877 28.26 51.46 11.13
N GLU A 878 28.28 52.50 10.30
CA GLU A 878 28.60 52.38 8.88
C GLU A 878 30.06 51.95 8.67
N LYS A 879 31.01 52.67 9.29
CA LYS A 879 32.43 52.30 9.19
C LYS A 879 32.74 50.96 9.84
N PHE A 880 32.09 50.66 10.96
CA PHE A 880 32.27 49.39 11.65
C PHE A 880 31.83 48.21 10.77
N GLN A 881 30.66 48.34 10.12
CA GLN A 881 30.15 47.33 9.20
C GLN A 881 30.99 47.22 7.93
N GLU A 882 31.50 48.35 7.38
CA GLU A 882 32.41 48.35 6.23
C GLU A 882 33.65 47.50 6.48
N ILE A 883 34.32 47.70 7.63
CA ILE A 883 35.50 46.91 8.02
C ILE A 883 35.11 45.45 8.23
N ALA A 884 33.98 45.18 8.89
CA ALA A 884 33.52 43.82 9.13
C ALA A 884 33.28 43.05 7.82
N ASP A 885 32.65 43.68 6.84
CA ASP A 885 32.41 43.07 5.53
C ASP A 885 33.70 42.88 4.72
N GLN A 886 34.63 43.84 4.77
CA GLN A 886 35.94 43.73 4.10
C GLN A 886 36.73 42.50 4.57
N PHE A 887 36.71 42.20 5.88
CA PHE A 887 37.45 41.09 6.47
C PHE A 887 36.58 39.84 6.72
N TYR A 888 35.32 39.84 6.28
CA TYR A 888 34.38 38.74 6.45
C TYR A 888 34.22 38.30 7.90
N VAL A 889 34.23 39.27 8.82
CA VAL A 889 33.87 39.09 10.23
C VAL A 889 32.45 39.58 10.48
N GLN A 890 31.87 39.18 11.60
CA GLN A 890 30.55 39.60 12.04
C GLN A 890 30.66 40.24 13.41
N ILE A 891 29.83 41.27 13.64
CA ILE A 891 29.77 42.04 14.87
C ILE A 891 28.57 41.56 15.68
N ARG A 892 28.78 41.28 16.97
CA ARG A 892 27.73 40.91 17.93
C ARG A 892 27.97 41.61 19.26
N GLY A 893 26.95 41.64 20.12
CA GLY A 893 27.15 42.10 21.49
C GLY A 893 27.95 41.09 22.33
N ALA A 894 28.52 41.55 23.45
CA ALA A 894 29.40 40.77 24.33
C ALA A 894 28.78 39.47 24.91
N HIS A 895 27.46 39.32 24.86
CA HIS A 895 26.74 38.17 25.39
C HIS A 895 26.13 37.25 24.31
N GLY A 896 26.46 37.44 23.03
CA GLY A 896 26.17 36.51 21.94
C GLY A 896 25.18 37.02 20.88
N GLU A 897 24.48 36.07 20.22
CA GLU A 897 23.46 36.41 19.21
C GLU A 897 22.29 37.14 19.88
N HIS A 898 22.00 38.36 19.43
CA HIS A 898 20.87 39.21 19.83
C HIS A 898 20.99 40.02 21.14
N THR A 899 22.19 40.28 21.65
CA THR A 899 22.38 41.14 22.83
C THR A 899 22.86 42.54 22.42
N GLU A 900 22.15 43.60 22.85
CA GLU A 900 22.66 44.98 22.81
C GLU A 900 23.77 45.16 23.87
N THR A 901 24.71 46.04 23.61
CA THR A 901 25.86 46.29 24.50
C THR A 901 25.84 47.73 25.00
N ASP A 902 25.63 47.90 26.30
CA ASP A 902 25.75 49.19 26.99
C ASP A 902 27.20 49.53 27.39
N ASP A 903 28.13 48.59 27.19
CA ASP A 903 29.52 48.64 27.69
C ASP A 903 30.59 48.83 26.59
N HIS A 904 30.18 49.06 25.34
CA HIS A 904 31.06 49.20 24.17
C HIS A 904 31.99 48.00 23.90
N ILE A 905 31.65 46.81 24.41
CA ILE A 905 32.39 45.57 24.17
C ILE A 905 31.68 44.75 23.09
N TYR A 906 32.38 44.39 22.03
CA TYR A 906 31.81 43.64 20.90
C TYR A 906 32.45 42.26 20.76
N ASP A 907 31.64 41.24 20.44
CA ASP A 907 32.11 39.93 19.97
C ASP A 907 32.31 40.01 18.45
N ILE A 908 33.57 40.04 18.03
CA ILE A 908 33.98 40.01 16.62
C ILE A 908 34.38 38.59 16.28
N SER A 909 33.73 37.99 15.28
CA SER A 909 34.03 36.61 14.88
C SER A 909 34.01 36.40 13.38
N ASN A 910 34.68 35.37 12.85
CA ASN A 910 34.62 35.07 11.41
C ASN A 910 33.21 34.65 10.98
N ARG A 911 32.76 35.16 9.81
CA ARG A 911 31.47 34.81 9.19
C ARG A 911 31.53 33.49 8.42
N ARG A 912 32.65 33.23 7.74
CA ARG A 912 32.84 32.06 6.86
C ARG A 912 33.33 30.83 7.60
N ARG A 913 32.95 29.65 7.12
CA ARG A 913 33.40 28.34 7.63
C ARG A 913 33.74 27.35 6.52
N LEU A 914 33.03 27.43 5.40
CA LEU A 914 33.29 26.67 4.19
C LEU A 914 34.05 27.52 3.15
N GLY A 915 34.88 26.88 2.31
CA GLY A 915 35.60 27.52 1.20
C GLY A 915 36.89 28.24 1.56
N ARG A 916 37.40 28.11 2.79
CA ARG A 916 38.63 28.76 3.26
C ARG A 916 39.31 27.92 4.35
N SER A 917 40.64 27.91 4.39
CA SER A 917 41.39 27.08 5.36
C SER A 917 41.22 27.59 6.80
N THR A 918 41.59 26.76 7.79
CA THR A 918 41.53 27.16 9.20
C THR A 918 42.46 28.35 9.51
N VAL A 919 43.68 28.32 8.98
CA VAL A 919 44.69 29.39 9.12
C VAL A 919 44.17 30.69 8.53
N ASP A 920 43.62 30.63 7.32
CA ASP A 920 43.08 31.79 6.64
C ASP A 920 41.93 32.46 7.41
N LEU A 921 41.04 31.67 8.02
CA LEU A 921 39.92 32.22 8.81
C LEU A 921 40.41 32.92 10.08
N VAL A 922 41.45 32.37 10.72
CA VAL A 922 42.08 32.98 11.90
C VAL A 922 42.86 34.24 11.48
N GLN A 923 43.53 34.21 10.33
CA GLN A 923 44.22 35.37 9.77
C GLN A 923 43.25 36.50 9.40
N ASP A 924 42.10 36.18 8.79
CA ASP A 924 41.03 37.15 8.52
C ASP A 924 40.56 37.83 9.81
N MET A 925 40.35 37.04 10.87
CA MET A 925 39.94 37.57 12.16
C MET A 925 41.01 38.51 12.73
N TYR A 926 42.28 38.10 12.77
CA TYR A 926 43.37 38.95 13.23
C TYR A 926 43.47 40.26 12.44
N ASN A 927 43.42 40.19 11.11
CA ASN A 927 43.50 41.37 10.24
C ASN A 927 42.29 42.30 10.42
N GLY A 928 41.09 41.74 10.57
CA GLY A 928 39.87 42.51 10.81
C GLY A 928 39.91 43.23 12.16
N VAL A 929 40.34 42.54 13.22
CA VAL A 929 40.51 43.15 14.56
C VAL A 929 41.57 44.25 14.52
N LYS A 930 42.70 44.02 13.83
CA LYS A 930 43.72 45.05 13.63
C LYS A 930 43.17 46.30 12.94
N ALA A 931 42.41 46.12 11.85
CA ALA A 931 41.80 47.24 11.13
C ALA A 931 40.75 47.99 11.98
N MET A 932 40.01 47.28 12.84
CA MET A 932 39.07 47.88 13.78
C MET A 932 39.78 48.71 14.85
N ILE A 933 40.92 48.23 15.38
CA ILE A 933 41.76 48.98 16.32
C ILE A 933 42.33 50.25 15.67
N GLU A 934 42.85 50.14 14.44
CA GLU A 934 43.35 51.30 13.69
C GLU A 934 42.25 52.35 13.46
N ALA A 935 41.04 51.92 13.12
CA ALA A 935 39.89 52.80 12.95
C ALA A 935 39.41 53.43 14.27
N GLU A 936 39.39 52.68 15.37
CA GLU A 936 39.06 53.19 16.71
C GLU A 936 40.03 54.28 17.15
N LYS A 937 41.33 54.12 16.85
CA LYS A 937 42.36 55.12 17.16
C LYS A 937 42.26 56.39 16.32
N ALA A 938 41.77 56.27 15.08
CA ALA A 938 41.64 57.38 14.14
C ALA A 938 40.41 58.26 14.41
N LEU A 939 39.37 57.69 15.02
CA LEU A 939 38.19 58.40 15.55
C LEU A 939 38.52 59.02 16.91
#